data_AF-A0A7V4LED0-F1
#
_entry.id   AF-A0A7V4LED0-F1
#
_cell.length_a   1.000
_cell.length_b   1.000
_cell.length_c   1.000
_cell.angle_alpha   90.00
_cell.angle_beta   90.00
_cell.angle_gamma   90.00
#
_symmetry.space_group_name_H-M   'P 1'
#
loop_
_entity.id
_entity.type
_entity.pdbx_description
1 polymer ?
#
loop_
_entity_poly.entity_id
_entity_poly.type
_entity_poly.pdbx_seq_one_letter_code
_entity_poly.pdbx_strand_id
1 'polypeptide(L)'
;MSFTVKGRSISKVAVIGSGNIGPDIALHFAQNLAPAGVGTVVVDVVQKAVEAGKARTEKKLAKGVEKGKVKPEAARQAGESILWTTDYEQIRGADLVVEAATEDEGLKRRIFGQVERLVSPEALLTSNSSHMEPEVIFADLGDRSRTACVHYFFPAERNIVVEVIPGAETAPEVTAFLMRFYERIGKMPIRVKSRYGYAVDPIFEGNFLAAALLVEEGVGTVKEVDEAARRALGLGVGPFTAMNLTGGNPITNHGLEVEGRKIMPWYRSPASLQQKVQDGTPWPTAGKDEKVEVSPEKERRIAEDMLGAYFGMAAEIVDSGIASIGDLDVAVENALVMKPPFRTMNEVGVGRALELVRSYAERHPGFKVAEVLVRQAATGKPFDVPFVFREDVGDVAVVTIRRPAVLNALSAAVLRQLAEQFEAIGRDGRIAGAVLTGFGTRAFVSGADVHELAALPDGAAMKAHALGGQVACNTIENLGKPVVCAMNGLAFGGGNEIAMACTMRIASRGLKVFVGQPEVKLGIIPGLGGTQRLPRWIGLAAAWPILRTGEPISSARALELGLIAEEVEGDVRERAIALVREIAVGKVKPRSIARGPIEIPAALPEVELGGLSRRIDAILREAILGGAKRTLEEGLRYEAEMLASCHGTRDMRIGLDNFVRNGPKVPAPFVHE
;
A
#
# COMPACT_ATOMS: atom_id res chain seq x y z
N MET A 1 -29.75 3.80 1.19
CA MET A 1 -28.34 4.20 1.42
C MET A 1 -27.47 3.02 1.00
N SER A 2 -26.45 3.26 0.16
CA SER A 2 -25.62 2.21 -0.44
C SER A 2 -24.26 2.77 -0.87
N PHE A 3 -23.26 1.89 -0.98
CA PHE A 3 -21.93 2.20 -1.49
C PHE A 3 -21.72 1.53 -2.85
N THR A 4 -21.47 2.31 -3.90
CA THR A 4 -21.40 1.81 -5.27
C THR A 4 -19.97 1.85 -5.80
N VAL A 5 -19.51 0.76 -6.40
CA VAL A 5 -18.19 0.61 -7.04
C VAL A 5 -18.34 -0.26 -8.28
N LYS A 6 -17.78 0.15 -9.43
CA LYS A 6 -17.91 -0.56 -10.72
C LYS A 6 -19.37 -0.93 -11.07
N GLY A 7 -20.30 -0.03 -10.81
CA GLY A 7 -21.74 -0.24 -11.09
C GLY A 7 -22.48 -1.20 -10.15
N ARG A 8 -21.79 -1.86 -9.21
CA ARG A 8 -22.40 -2.72 -8.18
C ARG A 8 -22.53 -1.96 -6.86
N SER A 9 -23.69 -2.08 -6.22
CA SER A 9 -24.02 -1.37 -4.98
C SER A 9 -24.05 -2.34 -3.79
N ILE A 10 -23.45 -1.92 -2.68
CA ILE A 10 -23.49 -2.62 -1.38
C ILE A 10 -24.32 -1.77 -0.42
N SER A 11 -25.47 -2.28 -0.01
CA SER A 11 -26.38 -1.65 0.96
C SER A 11 -26.28 -2.31 2.34
N LYS A 12 -25.84 -3.58 2.39
CA LYS A 12 -25.66 -4.33 3.63
C LYS A 12 -24.53 -5.37 3.49
N VAL A 13 -23.72 -5.51 4.54
CA VAL A 13 -22.67 -6.53 4.64
C VAL A 13 -22.97 -7.46 5.82
N ALA A 14 -22.72 -8.75 5.66
CA ALA A 14 -22.80 -9.73 6.74
C ALA A 14 -21.42 -10.35 7.01
N VAL A 15 -21.07 -10.47 8.29
CA VAL A 15 -19.88 -11.17 8.78
C VAL A 15 -20.32 -12.34 9.65
N ILE A 16 -19.90 -13.55 9.29
CA ILE A 16 -20.26 -14.78 9.97
C ILE A 16 -19.10 -15.21 10.87
N GLY A 17 -19.36 -15.30 12.17
CA GLY A 17 -18.37 -15.58 13.19
C GLY A 17 -17.99 -14.33 13.98
N SER A 18 -18.11 -14.42 15.31
CA SER A 18 -17.76 -13.37 16.28
C SER A 18 -16.52 -13.76 17.10
N GLY A 19 -15.64 -14.56 16.48
CA GLY A 19 -14.34 -14.96 17.04
C GLY A 19 -13.33 -13.82 17.08
N ASN A 20 -12.05 -14.11 16.82
CA ASN A 20 -11.02 -13.07 16.92
C ASN A 20 -11.03 -12.06 15.76
N ILE A 21 -11.27 -12.55 14.54
CA ILE A 21 -11.10 -11.75 13.31
C ILE A 21 -12.41 -11.17 12.78
N GLY A 22 -13.54 -11.87 12.94
CA GLY A 22 -14.86 -11.39 12.49
C GLY A 22 -15.24 -9.99 13.03
N PRO A 23 -15.10 -9.72 14.34
CA PRO A 23 -15.32 -8.38 14.90
C PRO A 23 -14.42 -7.30 14.28
N ASP A 24 -13.17 -7.64 13.91
CA ASP A 24 -12.23 -6.71 13.30
C ASP A 24 -12.61 -6.39 11.84
N ILE A 25 -13.05 -7.39 11.09
CA ILE A 25 -13.61 -7.23 9.74
C ILE A 25 -14.87 -6.35 9.78
N ALA A 26 -15.79 -6.64 10.71
CA ALA A 26 -17.02 -5.88 10.88
C ALA A 26 -16.76 -4.42 11.27
N LEU A 27 -15.81 -4.19 12.19
CA LEU A 27 -15.38 -2.84 12.55
C LEU A 27 -14.78 -2.08 11.36
N HIS A 28 -13.99 -2.75 10.51
CA HIS A 28 -13.46 -2.13 9.30
C HIS A 28 -14.58 -1.70 8.34
N PHE A 29 -15.56 -2.57 8.08
CA PHE A 29 -16.70 -2.21 7.24
C PHE A 29 -17.50 -1.05 7.83
N ALA A 30 -17.81 -1.10 9.12
CA ALA A 30 -18.54 -0.04 9.81
C ALA A 30 -17.83 1.32 9.70
N GLN A 31 -16.52 1.37 9.90
CA GLN A 31 -15.73 2.61 9.81
C GLN A 31 -15.74 3.25 8.42
N ASN A 32 -15.88 2.46 7.36
CA ASN A 32 -15.71 2.93 5.98
C ASN A 32 -17.02 3.00 5.19
N LEU A 33 -18.04 2.23 5.57
CA LEU A 33 -19.30 2.13 4.83
C LEU A 33 -20.49 2.78 5.57
N ALA A 34 -20.44 2.94 6.90
CA ALA A 34 -21.48 3.64 7.64
C ALA A 34 -21.72 5.10 7.18
N PRO A 35 -20.70 5.88 6.73
CA PRO A 35 -20.93 7.19 6.13
C PRO A 35 -21.79 7.17 4.86
N ALA A 36 -21.80 6.05 4.13
CA ALA A 36 -22.69 5.81 2.99
C ALA A 36 -24.02 5.15 3.41
N GLY A 37 -24.25 5.00 4.71
CA GLY A 37 -25.43 4.40 5.34
C GLY A 37 -25.60 2.90 5.09
N VAL A 38 -24.49 2.19 4.90
CA VAL A 38 -24.46 0.73 4.77
C VAL A 38 -24.42 0.10 6.16
N GLY A 39 -25.34 -0.83 6.43
CA GLY A 39 -25.37 -1.58 7.69
C GLY A 39 -24.46 -2.82 7.66
N THR A 40 -23.90 -3.18 8.82
CA THR A 40 -23.12 -4.41 8.99
C THR A 40 -23.83 -5.34 9.98
N VAL A 41 -23.98 -6.62 9.64
CA VAL A 41 -24.50 -7.64 10.55
C VAL A 41 -23.37 -8.57 10.94
N VAL A 42 -23.20 -8.81 12.23
CA VAL A 42 -22.31 -9.86 12.76
C VAL A 42 -23.17 -10.94 13.39
N VAL A 43 -23.06 -12.15 12.85
CA VAL A 43 -23.82 -13.31 13.32
C VAL A 43 -22.89 -14.40 13.84
N ASP A 44 -23.22 -14.96 15.00
CA ASP A 44 -22.55 -16.15 15.55
C ASP A 44 -23.59 -17.02 16.27
N VAL A 45 -23.45 -18.34 16.21
CA VAL A 45 -24.38 -19.26 16.90
C VAL A 45 -24.22 -19.23 18.42
N VAL A 46 -23.11 -18.69 18.93
CA VAL A 46 -22.79 -18.62 20.36
C VAL A 46 -22.99 -17.20 20.88
N GLN A 47 -24.03 -16.99 21.70
CA GLN A 47 -24.34 -15.69 22.31
C GLN A 47 -23.14 -15.05 23.03
N LYS A 48 -22.35 -15.85 23.77
CA LYS A 48 -21.15 -15.36 24.45
C LYS A 48 -20.08 -14.83 23.48
N ALA A 49 -19.97 -15.42 22.28
CA ALA A 49 -19.04 -14.95 21.25
C ALA A 49 -19.51 -13.61 20.67
N VAL A 50 -20.82 -13.45 20.44
CA VAL A 50 -21.44 -12.18 20.01
C VAL A 50 -21.15 -11.06 21.02
N GLU A 51 -21.39 -11.30 22.31
CA GLU A 51 -21.13 -10.34 23.39
C GLU A 51 -19.64 -9.95 23.49
N ALA A 52 -18.75 -10.94 23.40
CA ALA A 52 -17.32 -10.71 23.44
C ALA A 52 -16.81 -9.90 22.23
N GLY A 53 -17.33 -10.18 21.03
CA GLY A 53 -17.02 -9.45 19.80
C GLY A 53 -17.49 -8.01 19.86
N LYS A 54 -18.72 -7.78 20.34
CA LYS A 54 -19.29 -6.44 20.57
C LYS A 54 -18.43 -5.64 21.55
N ALA A 55 -18.15 -6.18 22.74
CA ALA A 55 -17.36 -5.50 23.75
C ALA A 55 -15.94 -5.15 23.27
N ARG A 56 -15.32 -6.04 22.48
CA ARG A 56 -14.00 -5.78 21.86
C ARG A 56 -14.07 -4.62 20.87
N THR A 57 -15.10 -4.58 20.04
CA THR A 57 -15.33 -3.53 19.04
C THR A 57 -15.54 -2.17 19.70
N GLU A 58 -16.40 -2.11 20.72
CA GLU A 58 -16.66 -0.89 21.51
C GLU A 58 -15.38 -0.38 22.17
N LYS A 59 -14.58 -1.28 22.75
CA LYS A 59 -13.28 -0.93 23.35
C LYS A 59 -12.30 -0.36 22.33
N LYS A 60 -12.25 -0.92 21.11
CA LYS A 60 -11.38 -0.41 20.03
C LYS A 60 -11.82 0.98 19.57
N LEU A 61 -13.13 1.20 19.40
CA LEU A 61 -13.70 2.50 19.05
C LEU A 61 -13.38 3.56 20.12
N ALA A 62 -13.63 3.25 21.40
CA ALA A 62 -13.33 4.15 22.52
C ALA A 62 -11.85 4.55 22.56
N LYS A 63 -10.94 3.57 22.42
CA LYS A 63 -9.49 3.81 22.36
C LYS A 63 -9.07 4.62 21.13
N GLY A 64 -9.78 4.47 20.01
CA GLY A 64 -9.58 5.26 18.80
C GLY A 64 -9.92 6.74 19.01
N VAL A 65 -11.00 7.02 19.73
CA VAL A 65 -11.41 8.37 20.12
C VAL A 65 -10.45 8.98 21.14
N GLU A 66 -10.10 8.23 22.19
CA GLU A 66 -9.13 8.65 23.22
C GLU A 66 -7.79 9.08 22.60
N LYS A 67 -7.32 8.35 21.58
CA LYS A 67 -6.06 8.64 20.86
C LYS A 67 -6.19 9.68 19.75
N GLY A 68 -7.37 10.29 19.57
CA GLY A 68 -7.64 11.26 18.50
C GLY A 68 -7.52 10.68 17.08
N LYS A 69 -7.56 9.36 16.92
CA LYS A 69 -7.47 8.69 15.61
C LYS A 69 -8.80 8.67 14.87
N VAL A 70 -9.91 8.70 15.61
CA VAL A 70 -11.28 8.70 15.09
C VAL A 70 -12.06 9.80 15.80
N LYS A 71 -12.89 10.54 15.06
CA LYS A 71 -13.77 11.54 15.67
C LYS A 71 -14.87 10.85 16.48
N PRO A 72 -15.31 11.41 17.63
CA PRO A 72 -16.37 10.82 18.45
C PRO A 72 -17.63 10.45 17.65
N GLU A 73 -18.07 11.35 16.77
CA GLU A 73 -19.26 11.13 15.94
C GLU A 73 -19.09 9.99 14.93
N ALA A 74 -17.92 9.89 14.29
CA ALA A 74 -17.63 8.80 13.36
C ALA A 74 -17.55 7.44 14.09
N ALA A 75 -17.02 7.42 15.32
CA ALA A 75 -16.96 6.21 16.13
C ALA A 75 -18.36 5.75 16.56
N ARG A 76 -19.23 6.69 16.95
CA ARG A 76 -20.62 6.44 17.29
C ARG A 76 -21.40 5.89 16.09
N GLN A 77 -21.32 6.57 14.95
CA GLN A 77 -21.95 6.14 13.69
C GLN A 77 -21.50 4.73 13.28
N ALA A 78 -20.21 4.43 13.36
CA ALA A 78 -19.69 3.09 13.07
C ALA A 78 -20.26 2.05 14.04
N GLY A 79 -20.24 2.30 15.36
CA GLY A 79 -20.78 1.38 16.36
C GLY A 79 -22.28 1.10 16.17
N GLU A 80 -23.08 2.14 15.94
CA GLU A 80 -24.53 2.05 15.71
C GLU A 80 -24.89 1.32 14.41
N SER A 81 -23.98 1.31 13.42
CA SER A 81 -24.20 0.61 12.15
C SER A 81 -24.04 -0.92 12.22
N ILE A 82 -23.56 -1.46 13.35
CA ILE A 82 -23.32 -2.89 13.53
C ILE A 82 -24.45 -3.54 14.33
N LEU A 83 -25.18 -4.45 13.69
CA LEU A 83 -26.12 -5.35 14.35
C LEU A 83 -25.39 -6.62 14.80
N TRP A 84 -25.40 -6.89 16.11
CA TRP A 84 -24.85 -8.09 16.72
C TRP A 84 -25.97 -9.06 17.05
N THR A 85 -25.92 -10.30 16.55
CA THR A 85 -27.04 -11.24 16.67
C THR A 85 -26.60 -12.71 16.65
N THR A 86 -27.47 -13.58 17.15
CA THR A 86 -27.38 -15.04 16.95
C THR A 86 -28.33 -15.56 15.87
N ASP A 87 -29.24 -14.71 15.41
CA ASP A 87 -30.24 -15.02 14.40
C ASP A 87 -29.69 -14.82 12.98
N TYR A 88 -29.53 -15.92 12.25
CA TYR A 88 -29.08 -15.92 10.85
C TYR A 88 -30.08 -15.26 9.90
N GLU A 89 -31.38 -15.18 10.21
CA GLU A 89 -32.34 -14.50 9.32
C GLU A 89 -32.00 -13.02 9.14
N GLN A 90 -31.28 -12.42 10.11
CA GLN A 90 -30.81 -11.04 10.04
C GLN A 90 -29.79 -10.81 8.91
N ILE A 91 -29.23 -11.84 8.27
CA ILE A 91 -28.34 -11.65 7.11
C ILE A 91 -29.10 -11.43 5.79
N ARG A 92 -30.43 -11.65 5.75
CA ARG A 92 -31.24 -11.38 4.55
C ARG A 92 -30.98 -9.97 4.01
N GLY A 93 -30.88 -9.89 2.69
CA GLY A 93 -30.58 -8.64 1.98
C GLY A 93 -29.13 -8.17 2.07
N ALA A 94 -28.20 -8.96 2.62
CA ALA A 94 -26.77 -8.66 2.49
C ALA A 94 -26.32 -8.83 1.03
N ASP A 95 -25.57 -7.85 0.53
CA ASP A 95 -24.99 -7.85 -0.82
C ASP A 95 -23.58 -8.47 -0.84
N LEU A 96 -22.90 -8.47 0.31
CA LEU A 96 -21.62 -9.12 0.54
C LEU A 96 -21.65 -9.88 1.86
N VAL A 97 -21.27 -11.15 1.81
CA VAL A 97 -21.10 -12.02 2.98
C VAL A 97 -19.64 -12.39 3.14
N VAL A 98 -19.09 -12.24 4.36
CA VAL A 98 -17.74 -12.67 4.72
C VAL A 98 -17.81 -13.70 5.84
N GLU A 99 -17.44 -14.94 5.54
CA GLU A 99 -17.34 -16.02 6.52
C GLU A 99 -15.99 -15.98 7.23
N ALA A 100 -16.01 -16.00 8.56
CA ALA A 100 -14.85 -15.90 9.44
C ALA A 100 -14.99 -16.84 10.66
N ALA A 101 -15.59 -18.01 10.45
CA ALA A 101 -15.69 -19.09 11.43
C ALA A 101 -14.43 -19.97 11.41
N THR A 102 -14.41 -20.96 12.30
CA THR A 102 -13.29 -21.90 12.46
C THR A 102 -12.98 -22.65 11.16
N GLU A 103 -11.71 -23.04 11.03
CA GLU A 103 -11.16 -23.78 9.89
C GLU A 103 -11.62 -25.27 9.91
N ASP A 104 -12.91 -25.49 9.64
CA ASP A 104 -13.53 -26.83 9.52
C ASP A 104 -14.37 -26.92 8.23
N GLU A 105 -14.04 -27.89 7.37
CA GLU A 105 -14.64 -28.04 6.03
C GLU A 105 -16.16 -28.29 6.13
N GLY A 106 -16.56 -29.21 7.01
CA GLY A 106 -17.97 -29.55 7.19
C GLY A 106 -18.80 -28.38 7.72
N LEU A 107 -18.24 -27.59 8.64
CA LEU A 107 -18.85 -26.37 9.17
C LEU A 107 -19.01 -25.32 8.07
N LYS A 108 -17.95 -25.03 7.30
CA LYS A 108 -18.01 -24.03 6.23
C LYS A 108 -19.04 -24.40 5.17
N ARG A 109 -19.12 -25.68 4.76
CA ARG A 109 -20.16 -26.17 3.85
C ARG A 109 -21.58 -25.97 4.39
N ARG A 110 -21.80 -26.27 5.67
CA ARG A 110 -23.11 -26.01 6.33
C ARG A 110 -23.44 -24.52 6.36
N ILE A 111 -22.47 -23.67 6.70
CA ILE A 111 -22.63 -22.21 6.72
C ILE A 111 -23.02 -21.71 5.34
N PHE A 112 -22.24 -22.01 4.30
CA PHE A 112 -22.53 -21.48 2.96
C PHE A 112 -23.81 -22.04 2.35
N GLY A 113 -24.17 -23.30 2.62
CA GLY A 113 -25.47 -23.84 2.22
C GLY A 113 -26.65 -23.10 2.88
N GLN A 114 -26.51 -22.68 4.15
CA GLN A 114 -27.51 -21.84 4.81
C GLN A 114 -27.54 -20.42 4.23
N VAL A 115 -26.37 -19.81 4.04
CA VAL A 115 -26.23 -18.46 3.48
C VAL A 115 -26.86 -18.36 2.10
N GLU A 116 -26.57 -19.30 1.20
CA GLU A 116 -27.07 -19.33 -0.18
C GLU A 116 -28.60 -19.30 -0.24
N ARG A 117 -29.30 -19.92 0.73
CA ARG A 117 -30.77 -19.89 0.83
C ARG A 117 -31.33 -18.58 1.38
N LEU A 118 -30.53 -17.84 2.14
CA LEU A 118 -30.97 -16.62 2.83
C LEU A 118 -30.76 -15.36 1.98
N VAL A 119 -29.64 -15.28 1.25
CA VAL A 119 -29.28 -14.08 0.49
C VAL A 119 -29.75 -14.13 -0.96
N SER A 120 -29.80 -12.97 -1.61
CA SER A 120 -30.13 -12.87 -3.03
C SER A 120 -29.13 -13.66 -3.90
N PRO A 121 -29.52 -14.20 -5.08
CA PRO A 121 -28.59 -14.76 -6.05
C PRO A 121 -27.47 -13.79 -6.49
N GLU A 122 -27.73 -12.48 -6.40
CA GLU A 122 -26.73 -11.45 -6.73
C GLU A 122 -25.69 -11.20 -5.63
N ALA A 123 -25.91 -11.70 -4.42
CA ALA A 123 -25.02 -11.46 -3.28
C ALA A 123 -23.67 -12.16 -3.48
N LEU A 124 -22.59 -11.48 -3.10
CA LEU A 124 -21.24 -12.04 -3.13
C LEU A 124 -20.97 -12.86 -1.88
N LEU A 125 -20.43 -14.07 -2.06
CA LEU A 125 -20.15 -15.00 -0.98
C LEU A 125 -18.64 -15.15 -0.82
N THR A 126 -18.09 -14.71 0.30
CA THR A 126 -16.64 -14.76 0.53
C THR A 126 -16.27 -15.43 1.84
N SER A 127 -15.09 -16.05 1.87
CA SER A 127 -14.52 -16.67 3.07
C SER A 127 -13.16 -16.07 3.41
N ASN A 128 -12.91 -15.86 4.71
CA ASN A 128 -11.63 -15.47 5.29
C ASN A 128 -10.75 -16.68 5.66
N SER A 129 -11.06 -17.87 5.16
CA SER A 129 -10.20 -19.04 5.33
C SER A 129 -8.79 -18.76 4.83
N SER A 130 -7.79 -19.15 5.63
CA SER A 130 -6.35 -19.04 5.33
C SER A 130 -5.77 -20.36 4.79
N HIS A 131 -6.39 -21.48 5.16
CA HIS A 131 -5.87 -22.83 4.93
C HIS A 131 -6.92 -23.74 4.25
N MET A 132 -7.84 -23.18 3.46
CA MET A 132 -8.70 -23.95 2.56
C MET A 132 -8.90 -23.22 1.24
N GLU A 133 -8.82 -23.96 0.14
CA GLU A 133 -9.03 -23.41 -1.19
C GLU A 133 -10.52 -23.09 -1.46
N PRO A 134 -10.84 -22.04 -2.24
CA PRO A 134 -12.21 -21.74 -2.69
C PRO A 134 -12.94 -22.97 -3.24
N GLU A 135 -12.24 -23.83 -3.98
CA GLU A 135 -12.77 -25.06 -4.57
C GLU A 135 -13.27 -26.07 -3.52
N VAL A 136 -12.72 -26.04 -2.31
CA VAL A 136 -13.13 -26.91 -1.19
C VAL A 136 -14.31 -26.31 -0.44
N ILE A 137 -14.25 -25.00 -0.17
CA ILE A 137 -15.22 -24.27 0.65
C ILE A 137 -16.58 -24.19 -0.07
N PHE A 138 -16.56 -23.86 -1.35
CA PHE A 138 -17.76 -23.54 -2.14
C PHE A 138 -18.27 -24.72 -2.98
N ALA A 139 -17.67 -25.91 -2.85
CA ALA A 139 -17.94 -27.08 -3.70
C ALA A 139 -19.42 -27.38 -3.87
N ASP A 140 -20.20 -27.31 -2.78
CA ASP A 140 -21.60 -27.74 -2.74
C ASP A 140 -22.60 -26.63 -3.14
N LEU A 141 -22.13 -25.43 -3.49
CA LEU A 141 -23.01 -24.32 -3.86
C LEU A 141 -23.58 -24.45 -5.27
N GLY A 142 -24.80 -23.94 -5.45
CA GLY A 142 -25.48 -23.93 -6.75
C GLY A 142 -24.88 -22.95 -7.75
N ASP A 143 -24.43 -21.79 -7.26
CA ASP A 143 -23.74 -20.78 -8.08
C ASP A 143 -22.40 -20.36 -7.45
N ARG A 144 -21.32 -20.92 -7.99
CA ARG A 144 -19.94 -20.63 -7.58
C ARG A 144 -19.36 -19.38 -8.26
N SER A 145 -20.03 -18.83 -9.28
CA SER A 145 -19.52 -17.67 -10.03
C SER A 145 -19.42 -16.39 -9.20
N ARG A 146 -20.23 -16.28 -8.13
CA ARG A 146 -20.27 -15.18 -7.17
C ARG A 146 -19.42 -15.39 -5.91
N THR A 147 -18.57 -16.41 -5.90
CA THR A 147 -17.78 -16.80 -4.72
C THR A 147 -16.30 -16.41 -4.84
N ALA A 148 -15.62 -16.14 -3.73
CA ALA A 148 -14.16 -16.00 -3.67
C ALA A 148 -13.65 -16.13 -2.23
N CYS A 149 -12.41 -16.56 -2.00
CA CYS A 149 -11.77 -16.30 -0.71
C CYS A 149 -11.25 -14.85 -0.67
N VAL A 150 -11.46 -14.19 0.46
CA VAL A 150 -10.87 -12.90 0.79
C VAL A 150 -10.16 -13.07 2.13
N HIS A 151 -8.86 -13.30 2.09
CA HIS A 151 -8.06 -13.56 3.27
C HIS A 151 -7.55 -12.25 3.87
N TYR A 152 -7.97 -11.98 5.11
CA TYR A 152 -7.58 -10.82 5.90
C TYR A 152 -6.49 -11.21 6.91
N PHE A 153 -5.56 -10.29 7.14
CA PHE A 153 -4.50 -10.49 8.12
C PHE A 153 -4.84 -9.85 9.46
N PHE A 154 -4.57 -10.56 10.55
CA PHE A 154 -4.81 -10.04 11.90
C PHE A 154 -3.80 -8.95 12.28
N PRO A 155 -4.22 -7.89 13.02
CA PRO A 155 -5.59 -7.45 13.26
C PRO A 155 -6.25 -6.87 11.98
N ALA A 156 -7.43 -7.39 11.63
CA ALA A 156 -8.06 -7.14 10.32
C ALA A 156 -8.72 -5.75 10.17
N GLU A 157 -8.80 -4.95 11.22
CA GLU A 157 -9.24 -3.56 11.17
C GLU A 157 -8.11 -2.61 10.72
N ARG A 158 -6.86 -2.95 11.09
CA ARG A 158 -5.66 -2.12 10.93
C ARG A 158 -4.77 -2.62 9.81
N ASN A 159 -4.58 -3.94 9.68
CA ASN A 159 -3.80 -4.50 8.61
C ASN A 159 -4.51 -4.18 7.29
N ILE A 160 -3.81 -3.53 6.37
CA ILE A 160 -4.45 -3.05 5.14
C ILE A 160 -4.52 -4.16 4.10
N VAL A 161 -3.71 -5.21 4.16
CA VAL A 161 -3.63 -6.22 3.10
C VAL A 161 -4.84 -7.14 3.15
N VAL A 162 -5.36 -7.49 1.97
CA VAL A 162 -6.24 -8.66 1.79
C VAL A 162 -5.79 -9.44 0.55
N GLU A 163 -5.75 -10.76 0.63
CA GLU A 163 -5.59 -11.59 -0.58
C GLU A 163 -6.98 -11.88 -1.14
N VAL A 164 -7.19 -11.61 -2.43
CA VAL A 164 -8.41 -11.96 -3.16
C VAL A 164 -8.11 -13.17 -4.02
N ILE A 165 -8.72 -14.29 -3.66
CA ILE A 165 -8.47 -15.61 -4.26
C ILE A 165 -9.73 -16.09 -4.97
N PRO A 166 -9.85 -15.84 -6.29
CA PRO A 166 -10.91 -16.46 -7.08
C PRO A 166 -10.71 -17.97 -7.15
N GLY A 167 -11.81 -18.71 -7.05
CA GLY A 167 -11.86 -20.10 -7.45
C GLY A 167 -11.94 -20.25 -8.97
N ALA A 168 -11.84 -21.48 -9.45
CA ALA A 168 -11.90 -21.81 -10.88
C ALA A 168 -13.18 -21.31 -11.58
N GLU A 169 -14.31 -21.26 -10.86
CA GLU A 169 -15.61 -20.83 -11.40
C GLU A 169 -15.95 -19.37 -11.10
N THR A 170 -15.15 -18.66 -10.29
CA THR A 170 -15.39 -17.26 -9.94
C THR A 170 -15.41 -16.38 -11.18
N ALA A 171 -16.48 -15.59 -11.34
CA ALA A 171 -16.63 -14.68 -12.45
C ALA A 171 -15.54 -13.57 -12.40
N PRO A 172 -14.89 -13.24 -13.53
CA PRO A 172 -13.82 -12.22 -13.55
C PRO A 172 -14.27 -10.86 -13.00
N GLU A 173 -15.51 -10.46 -13.24
CA GLU A 173 -16.11 -9.23 -12.74
C GLU A 173 -16.26 -9.21 -11.21
N VAL A 174 -16.45 -10.36 -10.56
CA VAL A 174 -16.50 -10.47 -9.10
C VAL A 174 -15.12 -10.19 -8.53
N THR A 175 -14.07 -10.77 -9.12
CA THR A 175 -12.69 -10.47 -8.71
C THR A 175 -12.38 -9.00 -8.94
N ALA A 176 -12.70 -8.46 -10.11
CA ALA A 176 -12.46 -7.06 -10.42
C ALA A 176 -13.23 -6.10 -9.50
N PHE A 177 -14.45 -6.47 -9.09
CA PHE A 177 -15.22 -5.73 -8.10
C PHE A 177 -14.56 -5.80 -6.72
N LEU A 178 -14.21 -6.98 -6.21
CA LEU A 178 -13.59 -7.14 -4.89
C LEU A 178 -12.28 -6.36 -4.79
N MET A 179 -11.43 -6.44 -5.81
CA MET A 179 -10.18 -5.66 -5.87
C MET A 179 -10.44 -4.14 -5.77
N ARG A 180 -11.50 -3.62 -6.40
CA ARG A 180 -11.79 -2.18 -6.38
C ARG A 180 -12.57 -1.75 -5.14
N PHE A 181 -13.47 -2.60 -4.64
CA PHE A 181 -14.22 -2.39 -3.41
C PHE A 181 -13.27 -2.28 -2.21
N TYR A 182 -12.36 -3.25 -2.06
CA TYR A 182 -11.39 -3.24 -0.96
C TYR A 182 -10.44 -2.03 -1.03
N GLU A 183 -9.95 -1.67 -2.21
CA GLU A 183 -9.16 -0.44 -2.41
C GLU A 183 -9.95 0.81 -1.95
N ARG A 184 -11.22 0.92 -2.34
CA ARG A 184 -12.10 2.05 -2.03
C ARG A 184 -12.46 2.19 -0.55
N ILE A 185 -12.39 1.11 0.23
CA ILE A 185 -12.56 1.15 1.70
C ILE A 185 -11.23 1.17 2.46
N GLY A 186 -10.12 1.41 1.76
CA GLY A 186 -8.80 1.62 2.38
C GLY A 186 -8.02 0.33 2.68
N LYS A 187 -8.42 -0.81 2.12
CA LYS A 187 -7.58 -2.02 2.05
C LYS A 187 -6.65 -1.98 0.84
N MET A 188 -5.69 -2.90 0.85
CA MET A 188 -4.75 -3.19 -0.20
C MET A 188 -5.00 -4.62 -0.70
N PRO A 189 -5.94 -4.82 -1.63
CA PRO A 189 -6.15 -6.12 -2.19
C PRO A 189 -5.03 -6.49 -3.16
N ILE A 190 -4.54 -7.72 -3.02
CA ILE A 190 -3.70 -8.38 -4.02
C ILE A 190 -4.45 -9.58 -4.59
N ARG A 191 -4.28 -9.82 -5.89
CA ARG A 191 -4.89 -10.99 -6.54
C ARG A 191 -3.94 -12.18 -6.39
N VAL A 192 -4.45 -13.27 -5.84
CA VAL A 192 -3.69 -14.52 -5.66
C VAL A 192 -4.46 -15.67 -6.29
N LYS A 193 -3.77 -16.59 -6.99
CA LYS A 193 -4.44 -17.79 -7.50
C LYS A 193 -4.68 -18.80 -6.37
N SER A 194 -5.74 -19.61 -6.51
CA SER A 194 -6.06 -20.67 -5.55
C SER A 194 -4.89 -21.64 -5.35
N ARG A 195 -4.44 -21.74 -4.09
CA ARG A 195 -3.46 -22.69 -3.56
C ARG A 195 -3.61 -22.71 -2.04
N TYR A 196 -3.37 -23.85 -1.40
CA TYR A 196 -3.28 -23.92 0.07
C TYR A 196 -2.28 -22.91 0.63
N GLY A 197 -2.67 -22.16 1.68
CA GLY A 197 -1.88 -21.07 2.28
C GLY A 197 -1.75 -19.81 1.42
N TYR A 198 -2.28 -19.83 0.19
CA TYR A 198 -2.19 -18.73 -0.78
C TYR A 198 -0.74 -18.27 -1.00
N ALA A 199 -0.46 -16.96 -0.96
CA ALA A 199 0.87 -16.41 -1.20
C ALA A 199 1.61 -16.06 0.10
N VAL A 200 0.93 -15.56 1.13
CA VAL A 200 1.61 -14.99 2.31
C VAL A 200 1.87 -16.03 3.41
N ASP A 201 0.94 -16.95 3.68
CA ASP A 201 1.09 -17.88 4.81
C ASP A 201 2.28 -18.85 4.66
N PRO A 202 2.60 -19.39 3.46
CA PRO A 202 3.80 -20.21 3.28
C PRO A 202 5.11 -19.50 3.66
N ILE A 203 5.14 -18.16 3.56
CA ILE A 203 6.30 -17.37 4.04
C ILE A 203 6.25 -17.25 5.57
N PHE A 204 5.10 -16.97 6.16
CA PHE A 204 4.96 -16.86 7.61
C PHE A 204 5.31 -18.18 8.31
N GLU A 205 4.69 -19.27 7.90
CA GLU A 205 4.89 -20.61 8.45
C GLU A 205 6.28 -21.16 8.14
N GLY A 206 6.77 -20.92 6.92
CA GLY A 206 8.12 -21.31 6.54
C GLY A 206 9.21 -20.54 7.27
N ASN A 207 9.02 -19.25 7.56
CA ASN A 207 9.97 -18.51 8.41
C ASN A 207 10.01 -19.07 9.83
N PHE A 208 8.85 -19.47 10.38
CA PHE A 208 8.81 -20.19 11.64
C PHE A 208 9.55 -21.54 11.54
N LEU A 209 9.32 -22.33 10.49
CA LEU A 209 9.99 -23.62 10.29
C LEU A 209 11.52 -23.44 10.19
N ALA A 210 12.01 -22.49 9.40
CA ALA A 210 13.43 -22.20 9.28
C ALA A 210 14.07 -21.84 10.64
N ALA A 211 13.37 -21.03 11.45
CA ALA A 211 13.80 -20.71 12.80
C ALA A 211 13.77 -21.92 13.75
N ALA A 212 12.74 -22.76 13.68
CA ALA A 212 12.63 -23.98 14.48
C ALA A 212 13.76 -24.98 14.16
N LEU A 213 14.08 -25.16 12.88
CA LEU A 213 15.19 -26.02 12.45
C LEU A 213 16.54 -25.54 12.98
N LEU A 214 16.81 -24.23 12.96
CA LEU A 214 18.02 -23.66 13.56
C LEU A 214 18.16 -23.98 15.05
N VAL A 215 17.03 -23.98 15.78
CA VAL A 215 17.01 -24.35 17.21
C VAL A 215 17.24 -25.86 17.39
N GLU A 216 16.60 -26.70 16.59
CA GLU A 216 16.75 -28.16 16.64
C GLU A 216 18.17 -28.62 16.25
N GLU A 217 18.82 -27.90 15.34
CA GLU A 217 20.23 -28.10 14.97
C GLU A 217 21.22 -27.58 16.02
N GLY A 218 20.73 -26.90 17.07
CA GLY A 218 21.57 -26.38 18.15
C GLY A 218 22.36 -25.12 17.78
N VAL A 219 22.00 -24.41 16.70
CA VAL A 219 22.69 -23.17 16.27
C VAL A 219 22.49 -22.05 17.31
N GLY A 220 21.32 -21.98 17.92
CA GLY A 220 21.00 -21.01 18.95
C GLY A 220 19.80 -21.41 19.78
N THR A 221 19.63 -20.76 20.92
CA THR A 221 18.40 -20.87 21.71
C THR A 221 17.23 -20.21 20.99
N VAL A 222 16.00 -20.53 21.40
CA VAL A 222 14.78 -19.86 20.89
C VAL A 222 14.92 -18.35 20.92
N LYS A 223 15.42 -17.76 22.01
CA LYS A 223 15.60 -16.31 22.14
C LYS A 223 16.63 -15.76 21.15
N GLU A 224 17.78 -16.41 21.03
CA GLU A 224 18.85 -16.00 20.10
C GLU A 224 18.37 -16.03 18.65
N VAL A 225 17.71 -17.12 18.24
CA VAL A 225 17.18 -17.27 16.88
C VAL A 225 16.05 -16.29 16.60
N ASP A 226 15.13 -16.09 17.56
CA ASP A 226 14.03 -15.14 17.42
C ASP A 226 14.53 -13.71 17.17
N GLU A 227 15.50 -13.26 17.95
CA GLU A 227 16.09 -11.92 17.83
C GLU A 227 16.93 -11.75 16.56
N ALA A 228 17.76 -12.74 16.23
CA ALA A 228 18.57 -12.71 15.01
C ALA A 228 17.70 -12.73 13.74
N ALA A 229 16.67 -13.58 13.69
CA ALA A 229 15.71 -13.61 12.58
C ALA A 229 14.95 -12.28 12.45
N ARG A 230 14.55 -11.68 13.58
CA ARG A 230 13.92 -10.36 13.61
C ARG A 230 14.80 -9.30 12.94
N ARG A 231 16.10 -9.27 13.25
CA ARG A 231 17.05 -8.33 12.65
C ARG A 231 17.31 -8.61 11.17
N ALA A 232 17.54 -9.87 10.81
CA ALA A 232 17.86 -10.28 9.44
C ALA A 232 16.72 -9.92 8.47
N LEU A 233 15.50 -10.28 8.83
CA LEU A 233 14.30 -10.12 8.00
C LEU A 233 13.59 -8.76 8.23
N GLY A 234 14.04 -7.98 9.22
CA GLY A 234 13.41 -6.71 9.61
C GLY A 234 11.99 -6.88 10.12
N LEU A 235 11.72 -7.95 10.88
CA LEU A 235 10.41 -8.22 11.45
C LEU A 235 10.11 -7.27 12.63
N GLY A 236 8.83 -7.02 12.86
CA GLY A 236 8.37 -6.36 14.08
C GLY A 236 8.65 -7.18 15.35
N VAL A 237 8.48 -8.51 15.28
CA VAL A 237 8.81 -9.49 16.32
C VAL A 237 9.35 -10.75 15.66
N GLY A 238 10.18 -11.53 16.36
CA GLY A 238 10.70 -12.77 15.79
C GLY A 238 9.63 -13.86 15.59
N PRO A 239 9.93 -14.92 14.81
CA PRO A 239 8.96 -15.94 14.44
C PRO A 239 8.30 -16.65 15.63
N PHE A 240 9.05 -17.00 16.67
CA PHE A 240 8.51 -17.66 17.88
C PHE A 240 7.63 -16.70 18.70
N THR A 241 8.04 -15.43 18.80
CA THR A 241 7.23 -14.41 19.47
C THR A 241 5.90 -14.19 18.72
N ALA A 242 5.92 -14.20 17.39
CA ALA A 242 4.71 -14.14 16.58
C ALA A 242 3.75 -15.31 16.87
N MET A 243 4.26 -16.54 16.99
CA MET A 243 3.45 -17.71 17.34
C MET A 243 2.77 -17.58 18.71
N ASN A 244 3.50 -17.08 19.71
CA ASN A 244 2.93 -16.82 21.04
C ASN A 244 1.82 -15.76 21.02
N LEU A 245 1.99 -14.69 20.24
CA LEU A 245 1.02 -13.60 20.15
C LEU A 245 -0.26 -13.99 19.40
N THR A 246 -0.14 -14.88 18.42
CA THR A 246 -1.25 -15.29 17.56
C THR A 246 -1.95 -16.55 18.06
N GLY A 247 -1.31 -17.34 18.92
CA GLY A 247 -1.76 -18.69 19.25
C GLY A 247 -1.64 -19.65 18.06
N GLY A 248 -0.71 -19.37 17.14
CA GLY A 248 -0.61 -20.03 15.83
C GLY A 248 -0.14 -21.49 15.85
N ASN A 249 0.37 -22.01 16.99
CA ASN A 249 1.00 -23.33 17.02
C ASN A 249 0.15 -24.45 16.39
N PRO A 250 -1.14 -24.62 16.73
CA PRO A 250 -1.93 -25.71 16.17
C PRO A 250 -2.19 -25.57 14.66
N ILE A 251 -2.46 -24.35 14.19
CA ILE A 251 -2.77 -24.11 12.77
C ILE A 251 -1.51 -24.27 11.92
N THR A 252 -0.37 -23.73 12.35
CA THR A 252 0.91 -23.88 11.63
C THR A 252 1.43 -25.31 11.67
N ASN A 253 1.17 -26.06 12.75
CA ASN A 253 1.50 -27.49 12.78
C ASN A 253 0.76 -28.27 11.69
N HIS A 254 -0.52 -27.95 11.46
CA HIS A 254 -1.29 -28.55 10.38
C HIS A 254 -0.89 -28.00 9.00
N GLY A 255 -0.71 -26.68 8.91
CA GLY A 255 -0.31 -25.94 7.72
C GLY A 255 0.94 -26.52 7.07
N LEU A 256 2.04 -26.59 7.83
CA LEU A 256 3.32 -27.13 7.36
C LEU A 256 3.23 -28.56 6.79
N GLU A 257 2.40 -29.44 7.37
CA GLU A 257 2.20 -30.81 6.86
C GLU A 257 1.43 -30.86 5.53
N VAL A 258 0.50 -29.92 5.32
CA VAL A 258 -0.23 -29.82 4.06
C VAL A 258 0.63 -29.14 2.99
N GLU A 259 1.34 -28.08 3.35
CA GLU A 259 2.31 -27.40 2.48
C GLU A 259 3.43 -28.36 2.01
N GLY A 260 3.88 -29.25 2.89
CA GLY A 260 4.86 -30.31 2.55
C GLY A 260 4.40 -31.19 1.39
N ARG A 261 3.10 -31.48 1.35
CA ARG A 261 2.47 -32.31 0.31
C ARG A 261 2.09 -31.52 -0.94
N LYS A 262 1.65 -30.27 -0.79
CA LYS A 262 1.07 -29.46 -1.89
C LYS A 262 2.04 -28.47 -2.54
N ILE A 263 3.06 -27.98 -1.82
CA ILE A 263 3.97 -26.92 -2.27
C ILE A 263 5.36 -27.49 -2.51
N MET A 264 6.06 -27.89 -1.44
CA MET A 264 7.38 -28.53 -1.55
C MET A 264 7.71 -29.39 -0.33
N PRO A 265 8.41 -30.53 -0.51
CA PRO A 265 8.66 -31.50 0.58
C PRO A 265 9.42 -30.96 1.80
N TRP A 266 10.07 -29.80 1.68
CA TRP A 266 10.76 -29.17 2.82
C TRP A 266 9.81 -28.76 3.94
N TYR A 267 8.62 -28.25 3.60
CA TYR A 267 7.61 -27.92 4.60
C TYR A 267 7.21 -29.19 5.34
N ARG A 268 7.29 -29.15 6.67
CA ARG A 268 6.97 -30.26 7.58
C ARG A 268 6.86 -29.73 8.99
N SER A 269 6.08 -30.38 9.84
CA SER A 269 6.02 -29.97 11.23
C SER A 269 7.28 -30.41 11.98
N PRO A 270 8.06 -29.48 12.58
CA PRO A 270 9.26 -29.82 13.33
C PRO A 270 8.87 -30.46 14.68
N ALA A 271 9.74 -31.32 15.22
CA ALA A 271 9.46 -32.09 16.44
C ALA A 271 9.16 -31.16 17.63
N SER A 272 9.87 -30.05 17.72
CA SER A 272 9.66 -29.00 18.71
C SER A 272 8.26 -28.38 18.65
N LEU A 273 7.69 -28.18 17.44
CA LEU A 273 6.32 -27.65 17.29
C LEU A 273 5.28 -28.70 17.68
N GLN A 274 5.45 -29.94 17.24
CA GLN A 274 4.55 -31.04 17.61
C GLN A 274 4.44 -31.17 19.14
N GLN A 275 5.58 -31.12 19.83
CA GLN A 275 5.62 -31.13 21.30
C GLN A 275 4.92 -29.90 21.90
N LYS A 276 5.17 -28.70 21.37
CA LYS A 276 4.49 -27.47 21.85
C LYS A 276 2.98 -27.51 21.70
N VAL A 277 2.48 -28.09 20.61
CA VAL A 277 1.04 -28.31 20.39
C VAL A 277 0.48 -29.33 21.37
N GLN A 278 1.17 -30.45 21.57
CA GLN A 278 0.76 -31.49 22.51
C GLN A 278 0.70 -30.98 23.95
N ASP A 279 1.72 -30.22 24.37
CA ASP A 279 1.84 -29.71 25.74
C ASP A 279 0.97 -28.46 25.99
N GLY A 280 0.53 -27.79 24.92
CA GLY A 280 -0.18 -26.51 25.02
C GLY A 280 0.67 -25.40 25.65
N THR A 281 2.01 -25.46 25.50
CA THR A 281 2.94 -24.50 26.13
C THR A 281 3.45 -23.46 25.14
N PRO A 282 3.72 -22.22 25.60
CA PRO A 282 4.31 -21.19 24.75
C PRO A 282 5.79 -21.46 24.46
N TRP A 283 6.31 -20.77 23.44
CA TRP A 283 7.75 -20.71 23.17
C TRP A 283 8.46 -19.84 24.22
N PRO A 284 9.67 -20.20 24.66
CA PRO A 284 10.43 -19.41 25.64
C PRO A 284 11.08 -18.17 25.00
N THR A 285 10.25 -17.20 24.59
CA THR A 285 10.68 -15.97 23.93
C THR A 285 11.18 -14.92 24.92
N ALA A 286 11.91 -13.92 24.44
CA ALA A 286 12.41 -12.84 25.28
C ALA A 286 11.27 -12.00 25.86
N GLY A 287 11.43 -11.53 27.09
CA GLY A 287 10.56 -10.49 27.65
C GLY A 287 10.67 -9.18 26.88
N LYS A 288 9.65 -8.31 26.95
CA LYS A 288 9.57 -7.05 26.19
C LYS A 288 10.83 -6.17 26.28
N ASP A 289 11.48 -6.16 27.45
CA ASP A 289 12.65 -5.33 27.74
C ASP A 289 13.92 -6.18 27.98
N GLU A 290 13.85 -7.49 27.74
CA GLU A 290 14.99 -8.39 27.88
C GLU A 290 15.93 -8.22 26.67
N LYS A 291 17.21 -7.97 26.94
CA LYS A 291 18.24 -7.93 25.90
C LYS A 291 18.76 -9.34 25.66
N VAL A 292 18.67 -9.78 24.41
CA VAL A 292 19.25 -11.05 23.96
C VAL A 292 20.56 -10.76 23.25
N GLU A 293 21.67 -11.23 23.82
CA GLU A 293 22.97 -11.18 23.16
C GLU A 293 23.14 -12.41 22.26
N VAL A 294 23.53 -12.17 21.01
CA VAL A 294 23.82 -13.21 20.01
C VAL A 294 25.25 -13.00 19.56
N SER A 295 26.08 -14.05 19.59
CA SER A 295 27.46 -13.93 19.12
C SER A 295 27.48 -13.59 17.62
N PRO A 296 28.49 -12.84 17.13
CA PRO A 296 28.55 -12.46 15.71
C PRO A 296 28.53 -13.65 14.74
N GLU A 297 29.12 -14.78 15.14
CA GLU A 297 29.12 -16.02 14.35
C GLU A 297 27.71 -16.63 14.24
N LYS A 298 27.01 -16.76 15.39
CA LYS A 298 25.62 -17.24 15.41
C LYS A 298 24.69 -16.31 14.65
N GLU A 299 24.83 -15.01 14.86
CA GLU A 299 24.03 -13.98 14.18
C GLU A 299 24.16 -14.12 12.67
N ARG A 300 25.41 -14.26 12.18
CA ARG A 300 25.68 -14.45 10.76
C ARG A 300 25.04 -15.74 10.23
N ARG A 301 25.23 -16.87 10.92
CA ARG A 301 24.67 -18.16 10.49
C ARG A 301 23.15 -18.11 10.44
N ILE A 302 22.50 -17.60 11.49
CA ILE A 302 21.04 -17.48 11.54
C ILE A 302 20.55 -16.55 10.44
N ALA A 303 21.20 -15.40 10.23
CA ALA A 303 20.80 -14.45 9.19
C ALA A 303 20.92 -15.06 7.78
N GLU A 304 22.01 -15.76 7.47
CA GLU A 304 22.21 -16.41 6.17
C GLU A 304 21.14 -17.48 5.90
N ASP A 305 20.78 -18.28 6.91
CA ASP A 305 19.77 -19.33 6.80
C ASP A 305 18.36 -18.76 6.65
N MET A 306 18.02 -17.78 7.49
CA MET A 306 16.72 -17.11 7.43
C MET A 306 16.54 -16.39 6.08
N LEU A 307 17.57 -15.73 5.57
CA LEU A 307 17.51 -15.09 4.24
C LEU A 307 17.43 -16.12 3.11
N GLY A 308 18.19 -17.22 3.20
CA GLY A 308 18.15 -18.31 2.21
C GLY A 308 16.76 -18.96 2.12
N ALA A 309 16.15 -19.28 3.26
CA ALA A 309 14.78 -19.79 3.32
C ALA A 309 13.79 -18.76 2.77
N TYR A 310 13.86 -17.52 3.27
CA TYR A 310 12.92 -16.47 2.90
C TYR A 310 12.94 -16.16 1.39
N PHE A 311 14.13 -16.00 0.82
CA PHE A 311 14.29 -15.72 -0.60
C PHE A 311 13.84 -16.88 -1.47
N GLY A 312 14.11 -18.12 -1.06
CA GLY A 312 13.67 -19.31 -1.79
C GLY A 312 12.14 -19.43 -1.83
N MET A 313 11.47 -19.23 -0.70
CA MET A 313 10.00 -19.27 -0.62
C MET A 313 9.36 -18.16 -1.45
N ALA A 314 9.86 -16.92 -1.34
CA ALA A 314 9.35 -15.80 -2.13
C ALA A 314 9.53 -16.02 -3.64
N ALA A 315 10.67 -16.58 -4.05
CA ALA A 315 10.92 -16.93 -5.44
C ALA A 315 10.00 -18.07 -5.93
N GLU A 316 9.76 -19.11 -5.10
CA GLU A 316 8.83 -20.21 -5.43
C GLU A 316 7.40 -19.70 -5.66
N ILE A 317 6.91 -18.79 -4.81
CA ILE A 317 5.56 -18.22 -4.93
C ILE A 317 5.37 -17.52 -6.28
N VAL A 318 6.38 -16.77 -6.74
CA VAL A 318 6.35 -16.11 -8.04
C VAL A 318 6.50 -17.12 -9.19
N ASP A 319 7.38 -18.10 -9.05
CA ASP A 319 7.66 -19.11 -10.09
C ASP A 319 6.47 -20.06 -10.30
N SER A 320 5.71 -20.37 -9.24
CA SER A 320 4.43 -21.10 -9.32
C SER A 320 3.30 -20.29 -9.98
N GLY A 321 3.51 -18.99 -10.17
CA GLY A 321 2.60 -18.10 -10.87
C GLY A 321 1.32 -17.78 -10.11
N ILE A 322 1.31 -17.95 -8.78
CA ILE A 322 0.14 -17.63 -7.94
C ILE A 322 0.06 -16.14 -7.59
N ALA A 323 1.20 -15.44 -7.55
CA ALA A 323 1.30 -14.00 -7.28
C ALA A 323 2.39 -13.35 -8.14
N SER A 324 2.26 -12.06 -8.42
CA SER A 324 3.29 -11.29 -9.12
C SER A 324 4.37 -10.82 -8.15
N ILE A 325 5.58 -10.50 -8.66
CA ILE A 325 6.64 -9.85 -7.87
C ILE A 325 6.09 -8.61 -7.15
N GLY A 326 5.37 -7.74 -7.89
CA GLY A 326 4.84 -6.50 -7.33
C GLY A 326 3.83 -6.72 -6.21
N ASP A 327 2.92 -7.69 -6.37
CA ASP A 327 1.91 -7.99 -5.34
C ASP A 327 2.53 -8.66 -4.11
N LEU A 328 3.41 -9.65 -4.30
CA LEU A 328 4.05 -10.34 -3.18
C LEU A 328 4.96 -9.39 -2.40
N ASP A 329 5.70 -8.52 -3.10
CA ASP A 329 6.65 -7.62 -2.47
C ASP A 329 5.98 -6.64 -1.51
N VAL A 330 4.86 -6.03 -1.95
CA VAL A 330 4.09 -5.11 -1.12
C VAL A 330 3.24 -5.84 -0.09
N ALA A 331 2.73 -7.03 -0.39
CA ALA A 331 1.93 -7.81 0.56
C ALA A 331 2.77 -8.21 1.76
N VAL A 332 4.00 -8.71 1.56
CA VAL A 332 4.88 -9.09 2.67
C VAL A 332 5.27 -7.87 3.52
N GLU A 333 5.59 -6.74 2.89
CA GLU A 333 5.93 -5.49 3.60
C GLU A 333 4.78 -5.00 4.50
N ASN A 334 3.54 -5.08 4.02
CA ASN A 334 2.39 -4.49 4.70
C ASN A 334 1.62 -5.49 5.58
N ALA A 335 1.57 -6.78 5.20
CA ALA A 335 0.85 -7.82 5.93
C ALA A 335 1.67 -8.34 7.11
N LEU A 336 2.94 -8.70 6.84
CA LEU A 336 3.83 -9.31 7.83
C LEU A 336 4.75 -8.31 8.54
N VAL A 337 4.79 -7.05 8.06
CA VAL A 337 5.71 -6.02 8.58
C VAL A 337 7.15 -6.53 8.55
N MET A 338 7.54 -7.02 7.37
CA MET A 338 8.83 -7.63 7.09
C MET A 338 9.50 -6.90 5.93
N LYS A 339 10.82 -7.00 5.79
CA LYS A 339 11.50 -6.43 4.62
C LYS A 339 10.93 -7.05 3.32
N PRO A 340 10.64 -6.24 2.29
CA PRO A 340 10.11 -6.70 1.01
C PRO A 340 11.10 -7.66 0.30
N PRO A 341 10.67 -8.86 -0.15
CA PRO A 341 11.56 -9.93 -0.59
C PRO A 341 12.46 -9.54 -1.77
N PHE A 342 11.90 -9.03 -2.86
CA PHE A 342 12.66 -8.79 -4.10
C PHE A 342 13.48 -7.50 -4.03
N ARG A 343 12.96 -6.48 -3.33
CA ARG A 343 13.77 -5.30 -2.98
C ARG A 343 14.95 -5.67 -2.09
N THR A 344 14.76 -6.56 -1.11
CA THR A 344 15.87 -7.04 -0.27
C THR A 344 16.88 -7.86 -1.07
N MET A 345 16.42 -8.72 -1.99
CA MET A 345 17.32 -9.43 -2.92
C MET A 345 18.15 -8.45 -3.77
N ASN A 346 17.56 -7.32 -4.19
CA ASN A 346 18.29 -6.27 -4.90
C ASN A 346 19.32 -5.57 -4.02
N GLU A 347 18.98 -5.27 -2.77
CA GLU A 347 19.88 -4.64 -1.80
C GLU A 347 21.10 -5.52 -1.48
N VAL A 348 20.90 -6.82 -1.28
CA VAL A 348 22.01 -7.76 -1.01
C VAL A 348 22.78 -8.16 -2.28
N GLY A 349 22.21 -7.91 -3.45
CA GLY A 349 22.67 -8.40 -4.74
C GLY A 349 22.05 -9.74 -5.12
N VAL A 350 21.41 -9.81 -6.29
CA VAL A 350 20.63 -11.00 -6.71
C VAL A 350 21.50 -12.26 -6.84
N GLY A 351 22.76 -12.12 -7.25
CA GLY A 351 23.72 -13.25 -7.25
C GLY A 351 23.95 -13.80 -5.85
N ARG A 352 24.16 -12.93 -4.86
CA ARG A 352 24.30 -13.31 -3.45
C ARG A 352 23.02 -13.92 -2.89
N ALA A 353 21.85 -13.38 -3.26
CA ALA A 353 20.57 -13.97 -2.88
C ALA A 353 20.45 -15.42 -3.39
N LEU A 354 20.83 -15.70 -4.64
CA LEU A 354 20.84 -17.07 -5.17
C LEU A 354 21.83 -17.99 -4.43
N GLU A 355 23.01 -17.50 -4.07
CA GLU A 355 23.97 -18.28 -3.27
C GLU A 355 23.41 -18.67 -1.90
N LEU A 356 22.74 -17.74 -1.21
CA LEU A 356 22.08 -18.00 0.07
C LEU A 356 21.01 -19.08 -0.07
N VAL A 357 20.17 -18.98 -1.11
CA VAL A 357 19.12 -19.97 -1.39
C VAL A 357 19.70 -21.35 -1.71
N ARG A 358 20.78 -21.42 -2.50
CA ARG A 358 21.46 -22.69 -2.82
C ARG A 358 22.09 -23.32 -1.58
N SER A 359 22.81 -22.53 -0.78
CA SER A 359 23.42 -23.01 0.46
C SER A 359 22.36 -23.53 1.46
N TYR A 360 21.21 -22.87 1.52
CA TYR A 360 20.08 -23.33 2.32
C TYR A 360 19.52 -24.66 1.78
N ALA A 361 19.25 -24.74 0.47
CA ALA A 361 18.72 -25.94 -0.15
C ALA A 361 19.63 -27.16 -0.03
N GLU A 362 20.95 -26.98 -0.10
CA GLU A 362 21.94 -28.05 0.10
C GLU A 362 21.87 -28.67 1.50
N ARG A 363 21.57 -27.87 2.53
CA ARG A 363 21.45 -28.32 3.93
C ARG A 363 20.06 -28.84 4.28
N HIS A 364 19.05 -28.45 3.51
CA HIS A 364 17.66 -28.80 3.76
C HIS A 364 17.03 -29.49 2.54
N PRO A 365 17.20 -30.81 2.39
CA PRO A 365 16.62 -31.58 1.29
C PRO A 365 15.12 -31.34 1.11
N GLY A 366 14.68 -31.26 -0.15
CA GLY A 366 13.29 -30.97 -0.51
C GLY A 366 12.97 -29.48 -0.63
N PHE A 367 13.91 -28.58 -0.30
CA PHE A 367 13.75 -27.14 -0.52
C PHE A 367 14.04 -26.79 -1.98
N LYS A 368 13.14 -26.04 -2.61
CA LYS A 368 13.24 -25.71 -4.05
C LYS A 368 14.09 -24.47 -4.27
N VAL A 369 14.98 -24.53 -5.26
CA VAL A 369 15.65 -23.35 -5.83
C VAL A 369 14.84 -22.93 -7.06
N ALA A 370 14.09 -21.84 -6.95
CA ALA A 370 13.15 -21.42 -8.00
C ALA A 370 13.86 -20.83 -9.25
N GLU A 371 13.32 -21.13 -10.43
CA GLU A 371 13.93 -20.75 -11.72
C GLU A 371 13.88 -19.24 -11.96
N VAL A 372 12.89 -18.53 -11.43
CA VAL A 372 12.82 -17.06 -11.49
C VAL A 372 14.07 -16.41 -10.89
N LEU A 373 14.59 -16.92 -9.78
CA LEU A 373 15.79 -16.38 -9.13
C LEU A 373 17.07 -16.76 -9.88
N VAL A 374 17.16 -18.00 -10.37
CA VAL A 374 18.27 -18.48 -11.19
C VAL A 374 18.41 -17.64 -12.47
N ARG A 375 17.29 -17.45 -13.19
CA ARG A 375 17.26 -16.65 -14.42
C ARG A 375 17.62 -15.19 -14.15
N GLN A 376 17.07 -14.59 -13.09
CA GLN A 376 17.39 -13.20 -12.76
C GLN A 376 18.88 -13.02 -12.42
N ALA A 377 19.45 -13.89 -11.58
CA ALA A 377 20.86 -13.85 -11.23
C ALA A 377 21.78 -13.95 -12.47
N ALA A 378 21.41 -14.80 -13.44
CA ALA A 378 22.15 -14.96 -14.69
C ALA A 378 22.20 -13.68 -15.54
N THR A 379 21.24 -12.74 -15.38
CA THR A 379 21.27 -11.45 -16.09
C THR A 379 22.27 -10.45 -15.52
N GLY A 380 22.75 -10.67 -14.29
CA GLY A 380 23.57 -9.70 -13.55
C GLY A 380 22.85 -8.40 -13.16
N LYS A 381 21.51 -8.35 -13.27
CA LYS A 381 20.69 -7.17 -13.00
C LYS A 381 19.77 -7.39 -11.78
N PRO A 382 19.37 -6.31 -11.09
CA PRO A 382 18.33 -6.38 -10.07
C PRO A 382 16.98 -6.79 -10.68
N PHE A 383 16.09 -7.36 -9.85
CA PHE A 383 14.69 -7.53 -10.17
C PHE A 383 14.04 -6.17 -10.44
N ASP A 384 13.26 -6.08 -11.52
CA ASP A 384 12.41 -4.91 -11.77
C ASP A 384 11.10 -5.05 -10.98
N VAL A 385 11.03 -4.40 -9.82
CA VAL A 385 9.85 -4.44 -8.94
C VAL A 385 8.86 -3.36 -9.38
N PRO A 386 7.65 -3.72 -9.84
CA PRO A 386 6.70 -2.74 -10.35
C PRO A 386 6.00 -1.98 -9.21
N PHE A 387 5.98 -0.66 -9.31
CA PHE A 387 5.23 0.27 -8.45
C PHE A 387 4.17 1.05 -9.23
N VAL A 388 4.25 1.06 -10.56
CA VAL A 388 3.34 1.77 -11.45
C VAL A 388 2.61 0.74 -12.32
N PHE A 389 1.28 0.71 -12.21
CA PHE A 389 0.44 -0.30 -12.84
C PHE A 389 -0.48 0.34 -13.87
N ARG A 390 -0.65 -0.30 -15.03
CA ARG A 390 -1.60 0.09 -16.08
C ARG A 390 -2.76 -0.89 -16.14
N GLU A 391 -3.99 -0.36 -16.11
CA GLU A 391 -5.23 -1.09 -16.41
C GLU A 391 -5.97 -0.35 -17.53
N ASP A 392 -6.30 -1.04 -18.63
CA ASP A 392 -7.05 -0.44 -19.73
C ASP A 392 -8.55 -0.63 -19.52
N VAL A 393 -9.29 0.49 -19.46
CA VAL A 393 -10.76 0.50 -19.36
C VAL A 393 -11.32 0.92 -20.73
N GLY A 394 -11.40 -0.06 -21.63
CA GLY A 394 -11.70 0.20 -23.04
C GLY A 394 -10.56 0.97 -23.70
N ASP A 395 -10.84 2.18 -24.16
CA ASP A 395 -9.92 3.11 -24.83
C ASP A 395 -9.14 4.04 -23.89
N VAL A 396 -9.29 3.90 -22.56
CA VAL A 396 -8.61 4.74 -21.57
C VAL A 396 -7.64 3.91 -20.74
N ALA A 397 -6.37 4.27 -20.75
CA ALA A 397 -5.37 3.66 -19.89
C ALA A 397 -5.40 4.30 -18.49
N VAL A 398 -5.56 3.50 -17.44
CA VAL A 398 -5.47 3.98 -16.06
C VAL A 398 -4.14 3.57 -15.46
N VAL A 399 -3.34 4.57 -15.11
CA VAL A 399 -2.02 4.43 -14.51
C VAL A 399 -2.12 4.71 -13.01
N THR A 400 -1.76 3.73 -12.19
CA THR A 400 -1.84 3.79 -10.72
C THR A 400 -0.45 3.64 -10.10
N ILE A 401 -0.06 4.60 -9.27
CA ILE A 401 1.13 4.50 -8.41
C ILE A 401 0.75 3.77 -7.13
N ARG A 402 1.43 2.67 -6.79
CA ARG A 402 1.12 1.79 -5.66
C ARG A 402 2.33 1.60 -4.74
N ARG A 403 2.46 2.50 -3.75
CA ARG A 403 3.38 2.38 -2.61
C ARG A 403 2.70 2.83 -1.30
N PRO A 404 1.66 2.12 -0.84
CA PRO A 404 0.79 2.60 0.24
C PRO A 404 1.51 2.83 1.58
N ALA A 405 2.55 2.06 1.89
CA ALA A 405 3.36 2.20 3.11
C ALA A 405 3.96 3.61 3.26
N VAL A 406 4.32 4.24 2.14
CA VAL A 406 4.91 5.58 2.06
C VAL A 406 4.00 6.57 1.31
N LEU A 407 2.68 6.33 1.32
CA LEU A 407 1.68 7.22 0.72
C LEU A 407 1.96 7.57 -0.76
N ASN A 408 2.39 6.57 -1.53
CA ASN A 408 2.69 6.67 -2.95
C ASN A 408 3.83 7.65 -3.29
N ALA A 409 4.80 7.84 -2.39
CA ALA A 409 5.96 8.68 -2.63
C ALA A 409 6.71 8.31 -3.93
N LEU A 410 7.24 9.32 -4.62
CA LEU A 410 7.95 9.20 -5.90
C LEU A 410 9.43 8.89 -5.65
N SER A 411 9.81 7.62 -5.80
CA SER A 411 11.20 7.22 -5.94
C SER A 411 11.67 7.38 -7.39
N ALA A 412 12.99 7.31 -7.61
CA ALA A 412 13.58 7.24 -8.94
C ALA A 412 12.98 6.08 -9.77
N ALA A 413 12.72 4.93 -9.14
CA ALA A 413 12.09 3.79 -9.79
C ALA A 413 10.65 4.09 -10.24
N VAL A 414 9.85 4.75 -9.40
CA VAL A 414 8.47 5.18 -9.74
C VAL A 414 8.48 6.17 -10.90
N LEU A 415 9.37 7.17 -10.87
CA LEU A 415 9.47 8.19 -11.93
C LEU A 415 9.87 7.57 -13.27
N ARG A 416 10.84 6.64 -13.27
CA ARG A 416 11.22 5.87 -14.46
C ARG A 416 10.04 5.06 -15.01
N GLN A 417 9.36 4.29 -14.16
CA GLN A 417 8.23 3.46 -14.60
C GLN A 417 7.05 4.30 -15.09
N LEU A 418 6.81 5.49 -14.51
CA LEU A 418 5.83 6.44 -15.05
C LEU A 418 6.19 6.88 -16.46
N ALA A 419 7.43 7.31 -16.70
CA ALA A 419 7.88 7.69 -18.04
C ALA A 419 7.69 6.54 -19.04
N GLU A 420 8.13 5.32 -18.70
CA GLU A 420 7.98 4.13 -19.53
C GLU A 420 6.51 3.83 -19.87
N GLN A 421 5.61 3.86 -18.88
CA GLN A 421 4.18 3.62 -19.08
C GLN A 421 3.53 4.68 -19.97
N PHE A 422 3.83 5.97 -19.74
CA PHE A 422 3.26 7.04 -20.54
C PHE A 422 3.82 7.07 -21.96
N GLU A 423 5.09 6.75 -22.17
CA GLU A 423 5.62 6.55 -23.52
C GLU A 423 4.92 5.41 -24.26
N ALA A 424 4.67 4.29 -23.57
CA ALA A 424 3.93 3.17 -24.16
C ALA A 424 2.49 3.56 -24.51
N ILE A 425 1.82 4.35 -23.65
CA ILE A 425 0.48 4.89 -23.92
C ILE A 425 0.49 5.81 -25.14
N GLY A 426 1.51 6.66 -25.28
CA GLY A 426 1.67 7.56 -26.42
C GLY A 426 1.72 6.79 -27.75
N ARG A 427 2.41 5.63 -27.75
CA ARG A 427 2.56 4.76 -28.93
C ARG A 427 1.35 3.84 -29.19
N ASP A 428 0.47 3.62 -28.22
CA ASP A 428 -0.67 2.71 -28.35
C ASP A 428 -1.86 3.36 -29.05
N GLY A 429 -2.04 3.09 -30.35
CA GLY A 429 -3.13 3.66 -31.16
C GLY A 429 -4.55 3.29 -30.70
N ARG A 430 -4.71 2.30 -29.81
CA ARG A 430 -6.03 1.92 -29.27
C ARG A 430 -6.47 2.81 -28.11
N ILE A 431 -5.53 3.52 -27.50
CA ILE A 431 -5.76 4.34 -26.31
C ILE A 431 -5.98 5.80 -26.71
N ALA A 432 -7.15 6.35 -26.36
CA ALA A 432 -7.53 7.73 -26.60
C ALA A 432 -6.88 8.72 -25.61
N GLY A 433 -6.55 8.25 -24.41
CA GLY A 433 -5.89 9.03 -23.36
C GLY A 433 -5.74 8.25 -22.07
N ALA A 434 -5.33 8.94 -21.00
CA ALA A 434 -4.96 8.28 -19.75
C ALA A 434 -5.50 8.97 -18.50
N VAL A 435 -5.68 8.16 -17.45
CA VAL A 435 -5.88 8.63 -16.08
C VAL A 435 -4.62 8.34 -15.27
N LEU A 436 -4.17 9.31 -14.47
CA LEU A 436 -3.12 9.10 -13.45
C LEU A 436 -3.75 9.18 -12.06
N THR A 437 -3.52 8.16 -11.22
CA THR A 437 -4.03 8.11 -9.83
C THR A 437 -3.02 7.47 -8.88
N GLY A 438 -3.22 7.67 -7.58
CA GLY A 438 -2.54 6.95 -6.52
C GLY A 438 -3.39 5.79 -6.04
N PHE A 439 -2.76 4.77 -5.47
CA PHE A 439 -3.45 3.66 -4.84
C PHE A 439 -4.03 4.05 -3.48
N GLY A 440 -5.23 3.53 -3.17
CA GLY A 440 -5.89 3.67 -1.86
C GLY A 440 -6.72 4.96 -1.73
N THR A 441 -6.89 5.46 -0.51
CA THR A 441 -7.82 6.58 -0.20
C THR A 441 -7.16 7.75 0.53
N ARG A 442 -5.88 7.62 0.90
CA ARG A 442 -5.20 8.59 1.78
C ARG A 442 -4.42 9.63 0.99
N ALA A 443 -3.77 9.22 -0.09
CA ALA A 443 -2.90 10.05 -0.89
C ALA A 443 -3.00 9.68 -2.36
N PHE A 444 -3.04 10.71 -3.22
CA PHE A 444 -2.60 10.56 -4.59
C PHE A 444 -1.10 10.25 -4.57
N VAL A 445 -0.29 11.20 -4.10
CA VAL A 445 1.16 11.10 -3.96
C VAL A 445 1.63 12.06 -2.86
N SER A 446 2.37 11.57 -1.86
CA SER A 446 2.83 12.40 -0.73
C SER A 446 4.07 13.27 -1.00
N GLY A 447 4.68 13.15 -2.17
CA GLY A 447 5.91 13.88 -2.55
C GLY A 447 6.99 12.95 -3.08
N ALA A 448 8.20 13.48 -3.19
CA ALA A 448 9.39 12.69 -3.50
C ALA A 448 9.78 11.78 -2.32
N ASP A 449 10.51 10.70 -2.61
CA ASP A 449 11.04 9.81 -1.58
C ASP A 449 12.19 10.51 -0.81
N VAL A 450 11.90 10.92 0.42
CA VAL A 450 12.85 11.72 1.23
C VAL A 450 14.09 10.91 1.61
N HIS A 451 13.98 9.59 1.73
CA HIS A 451 15.13 8.75 2.03
C HIS A 451 16.10 8.69 0.84
N GLU A 452 15.58 8.62 -0.40
CA GLU A 452 16.43 8.72 -1.60
C GLU A 452 17.06 10.10 -1.72
N LEU A 453 16.31 11.17 -1.45
CA LEU A 453 16.85 12.54 -1.46
C LEU A 453 17.97 12.75 -0.43
N ALA A 454 17.82 12.21 0.78
CA ALA A 454 18.81 12.30 1.84
C ALA A 454 20.09 11.48 1.55
N ALA A 455 20.01 10.50 0.64
CA ALA A 455 21.14 9.68 0.24
C ALA A 455 21.97 10.28 -0.91
N LEU A 456 21.54 11.40 -1.50
CA LEU A 456 22.28 12.05 -2.59
C LEU A 456 23.58 12.69 -2.07
N PRO A 457 24.74 12.40 -2.69
CA PRO A 457 26.04 12.77 -2.12
C PRO A 457 26.41 14.25 -2.30
N ASP A 458 25.91 14.90 -3.35
CA ASP A 458 26.27 16.27 -3.70
C ASP A 458 25.17 16.99 -4.50
N GLY A 459 25.39 18.29 -4.74
CA GLY A 459 24.48 19.11 -5.54
C GLY A 459 24.37 18.67 -7.01
N ALA A 460 25.41 18.06 -7.59
CA ALA A 460 25.35 17.57 -8.96
C ALA A 460 24.42 16.35 -9.06
N ALA A 461 24.49 15.42 -8.10
CA ALA A 461 23.55 14.32 -7.96
C ALA A 461 22.13 14.82 -7.72
N MET A 462 21.94 15.86 -6.90
CA MET A 462 20.63 16.49 -6.68
C MET A 462 20.06 17.14 -7.95
N LYS A 463 20.88 17.84 -8.73
CA LYS A 463 20.49 18.35 -10.06
C LYS A 463 20.07 17.22 -10.99
N ALA A 464 20.89 16.17 -11.08
CA ALA A 464 20.62 15.03 -11.95
C ALA A 464 19.33 14.30 -11.55
N HIS A 465 19.09 14.13 -10.25
CA HIS A 465 17.85 13.56 -9.72
C HIS A 465 16.62 14.38 -10.12
N ALA A 466 16.66 15.71 -9.95
CA ALA A 466 15.57 16.60 -10.36
C ALA A 466 15.31 16.53 -11.87
N LEU A 467 16.36 16.65 -12.69
CA LEU A 467 16.23 16.56 -14.15
C LEU A 467 15.66 15.19 -14.58
N GLY A 468 16.10 14.10 -13.95
CA GLY A 468 15.57 12.76 -14.18
C GLY A 468 14.08 12.64 -13.85
N GLY A 469 13.64 13.20 -12.72
CA GLY A 469 12.22 13.23 -12.37
C GLY A 469 11.37 14.14 -13.26
N GLN A 470 11.95 15.24 -13.75
CA GLN A 470 11.29 16.13 -14.71
C GLN A 470 11.02 15.42 -16.05
N VAL A 471 11.81 14.40 -16.44
CA VAL A 471 11.51 13.58 -17.63
C VAL A 471 10.12 12.99 -17.54
N ALA A 472 9.75 12.36 -16.42
CA ALA A 472 8.42 11.78 -16.24
C ALA A 472 7.29 12.82 -16.39
N CYS A 473 7.47 14.00 -15.77
CA CYS A 473 6.52 15.10 -15.89
C CYS A 473 6.40 15.60 -17.34
N ASN A 474 7.52 15.76 -18.02
CA ASN A 474 7.55 16.25 -19.40
C ASN A 474 6.99 15.23 -20.40
N THR A 475 7.20 13.94 -20.17
CA THR A 475 6.58 12.85 -20.96
C THR A 475 5.05 12.89 -20.84
N ILE A 476 4.52 13.08 -19.62
CA ILE A 476 3.08 13.22 -19.40
C ILE A 476 2.54 14.49 -20.08
N GLU A 477 3.20 15.62 -19.88
CA GLU A 477 2.75 16.94 -20.38
C GLU A 477 2.76 17.02 -21.92
N ASN A 478 3.65 16.27 -22.58
CA ASN A 478 3.82 16.26 -24.03
C ASN A 478 3.33 14.96 -24.68
N LEU A 479 2.48 14.18 -24.00
CA LEU A 479 1.99 12.89 -24.48
C LEU A 479 1.25 12.96 -25.84
N GLY A 480 0.67 14.11 -26.17
CA GLY A 480 -0.19 14.29 -27.35
C GLY A 480 -1.59 13.71 -27.21
N LYS A 481 -1.90 13.10 -26.06
CA LYS A 481 -3.21 12.57 -25.68
C LYS A 481 -3.64 13.15 -24.34
N PRO A 482 -4.95 13.30 -24.05
CA PRO A 482 -5.40 13.83 -22.77
C PRO A 482 -4.98 12.93 -21.60
N VAL A 483 -4.41 13.55 -20.57
CA VAL A 483 -4.12 12.93 -19.27
C VAL A 483 -4.91 13.63 -18.17
N VAL A 484 -5.82 12.91 -17.51
CA VAL A 484 -6.57 13.43 -16.36
C VAL A 484 -5.98 12.86 -15.06
N CYS A 485 -5.51 13.74 -14.19
CA CYS A 485 -5.05 13.36 -12.86
C CYS A 485 -6.26 13.22 -11.90
N ALA A 486 -6.54 12.01 -11.46
CA ALA A 486 -7.57 11.69 -10.48
C ALA A 486 -6.95 11.72 -9.07
N MET A 487 -7.07 12.84 -8.37
CA MET A 487 -6.42 13.05 -7.08
C MET A 487 -7.31 12.51 -5.95
N ASN A 488 -7.11 11.24 -5.62
CA ASN A 488 -7.90 10.45 -4.66
C ASN A 488 -7.58 10.72 -3.18
N GLY A 489 -6.65 11.63 -2.90
CA GLY A 489 -6.25 12.03 -1.54
C GLY A 489 -5.26 13.19 -1.60
N LEU A 490 -4.45 13.37 -0.55
CA LEU A 490 -3.42 14.42 -0.54
C LEU A 490 -2.45 14.28 -1.72
N ALA A 491 -1.94 15.41 -2.20
CA ALA A 491 -0.99 15.52 -3.29
C ALA A 491 0.03 16.62 -2.96
N PHE A 492 1.17 16.22 -2.42
CA PHE A 492 2.17 17.15 -1.88
C PHE A 492 3.46 17.12 -2.68
N GLY A 493 4.13 18.26 -2.76
CA GLY A 493 5.43 18.41 -3.42
C GLY A 493 5.43 17.79 -4.81
N GLY A 494 6.32 16.83 -5.04
CA GLY A 494 6.35 16.00 -6.26
C GLY A 494 5.00 15.44 -6.73
N GLY A 495 4.08 15.12 -5.81
CA GLY A 495 2.73 14.70 -6.15
C GLY A 495 1.87 15.80 -6.77
N ASN A 496 1.97 17.03 -6.29
CA ASN A 496 1.31 18.16 -6.95
C ASN A 496 2.04 18.55 -8.25
N GLU A 497 3.36 18.43 -8.28
CA GLU A 497 4.18 18.73 -9.47
C GLU A 497 3.79 17.83 -10.66
N ILE A 498 3.68 16.51 -10.44
CA ILE A 498 3.26 15.58 -11.49
C ILE A 498 1.78 15.76 -11.87
N ALA A 499 0.91 16.11 -10.92
CA ALA A 499 -0.48 16.43 -11.20
C ALA A 499 -0.59 17.68 -12.10
N MET A 500 0.24 18.70 -11.87
CA MET A 500 0.29 19.92 -12.69
C MET A 500 0.84 19.70 -14.10
N ALA A 501 1.54 18.60 -14.35
CA ALA A 501 1.98 18.18 -15.68
C ALA A 501 0.85 17.52 -16.50
N CYS A 502 -0.22 17.06 -15.86
CA CYS A 502 -1.38 16.48 -16.55
C CYS A 502 -2.24 17.55 -17.25
N THR A 503 -2.98 17.12 -18.29
CA THR A 503 -3.91 17.97 -19.05
C THR A 503 -4.98 18.60 -18.17
N MET A 504 -5.51 17.83 -17.22
CA MET A 504 -6.52 18.28 -16.25
C MET A 504 -6.33 17.57 -14.92
N ARG A 505 -6.76 18.21 -13.82
CA ARG A 505 -6.73 17.66 -12.46
C ARG A 505 -8.14 17.73 -11.87
N ILE A 506 -8.56 16.66 -11.22
CA ILE A 506 -9.80 16.60 -10.43
C ILE A 506 -9.51 15.94 -9.09
N ALA A 507 -10.32 16.20 -8.07
CA ALA A 507 -10.07 15.69 -6.72
C ALA A 507 -11.31 15.09 -6.09
N SER A 508 -11.13 14.14 -5.17
CA SER A 508 -12.20 13.74 -4.25
C SER A 508 -12.68 14.97 -3.47
N ARG A 509 -14.00 15.12 -3.30
CA ARG A 509 -14.60 16.25 -2.58
C ARG A 509 -14.23 16.27 -1.09
N GLY A 510 -14.03 17.48 -0.55
CA GLY A 510 -13.99 17.70 0.90
C GLY A 510 -12.63 17.43 1.58
N LEU A 511 -11.54 17.36 0.80
CA LEU A 511 -10.19 17.18 1.33
C LEU A 511 -9.71 18.49 1.99
N LYS A 512 -9.67 18.50 3.32
CA LYS A 512 -9.22 19.69 4.09
C LYS A 512 -7.72 19.95 3.97
N VAL A 513 -6.95 18.87 3.87
CA VAL A 513 -5.49 18.88 3.69
C VAL A 513 -5.24 18.17 2.37
N PHE A 514 -5.08 18.95 1.30
CA PHE A 514 -5.10 18.42 -0.07
C PHE A 514 -3.77 18.64 -0.81
N VAL A 515 -3.49 19.87 -1.22
CA VAL A 515 -2.32 20.19 -2.06
C VAL A 515 -1.42 21.22 -1.39
N GLY A 516 -0.11 21.08 -1.56
CA GLY A 516 0.88 22.00 -1.00
C GLY A 516 2.30 21.59 -1.39
N GLN A 517 3.25 22.54 -1.28
CA GLN A 517 4.66 22.35 -1.60
C GLN A 517 5.50 22.38 -0.31
N PRO A 518 5.55 21.27 0.47
CA PRO A 518 6.18 21.24 1.78
C PRO A 518 7.71 21.21 1.75
N GLU A 519 8.36 21.30 0.59
CA GLU A 519 9.82 21.18 0.41
C GLU A 519 10.60 22.13 1.33
N VAL A 520 10.10 23.35 1.54
CA VAL A 520 10.72 24.33 2.46
C VAL A 520 10.78 23.84 3.91
N LYS A 521 9.88 22.94 4.32
CA LYS A 521 9.87 22.30 5.64
C LYS A 521 10.95 21.22 5.78
N LEU A 522 11.53 20.78 4.66
CA LEU A 522 12.62 19.82 4.57
C LEU A 522 13.98 20.49 4.32
N GLY A 523 14.01 21.82 4.21
CA GLY A 523 15.24 22.55 3.89
C GLY A 523 15.63 22.45 2.41
N ILE A 524 14.67 22.18 1.52
CA ILE A 524 14.87 22.13 0.07
C ILE A 524 13.79 22.96 -0.65
N ILE A 525 13.86 23.05 -1.97
CA ILE A 525 12.83 23.67 -2.81
C ILE A 525 12.18 22.61 -3.72
N PRO A 526 11.05 22.90 -4.38
CA PRO A 526 10.48 22.00 -5.39
C PRO A 526 11.48 21.72 -6.52
N GLY A 527 11.40 20.52 -7.12
CA GLY A 527 12.39 20.04 -8.09
C GLY A 527 11.83 19.35 -9.34
N LEU A 528 10.54 18.99 -9.35
CA LEU A 528 9.88 18.38 -10.53
C LEU A 528 9.01 19.40 -11.30
N GLY A 529 9.15 20.68 -10.99
CA GLY A 529 8.56 21.81 -11.69
C GLY A 529 7.64 22.68 -10.85
N GLY A 530 7.59 22.51 -9.52
CA GLY A 530 6.63 23.18 -8.65
C GLY A 530 6.80 24.70 -8.60
N THR A 531 8.04 25.18 -8.62
CA THR A 531 8.32 26.64 -8.67
C THR A 531 7.94 27.25 -10.01
N GLN A 532 7.78 26.42 -11.05
CA GLN A 532 7.51 26.86 -12.41
C GLN A 532 6.04 26.68 -12.80
N ARG A 533 5.46 25.52 -12.53
CA ARG A 533 4.11 25.13 -12.95
C ARG A 533 3.03 25.75 -12.06
N LEU A 534 3.24 25.82 -10.75
CA LEU A 534 2.22 26.38 -9.85
C LEU A 534 1.92 27.85 -10.17
N PRO A 535 2.91 28.76 -10.31
CA PRO A 535 2.63 30.15 -10.71
C PRO A 535 1.95 30.28 -12.07
N ARG A 536 2.22 29.37 -13.02
CA ARG A 536 1.59 29.36 -14.35
C ARG A 536 0.14 28.91 -14.34
N TRP A 537 -0.24 28.05 -13.39
CA TRP A 537 -1.61 27.58 -13.23
C TRP A 537 -2.48 28.58 -12.48
N ILE A 538 -2.04 29.04 -11.30
CA ILE A 538 -2.88 29.82 -10.38
C ILE A 538 -2.48 31.30 -10.25
N GLY A 539 -1.48 31.72 -11.02
CA GLY A 539 -0.89 33.06 -10.92
C GLY A 539 0.15 33.15 -9.80
N LEU A 540 1.13 34.03 -10.00
CA LEU A 540 2.28 34.16 -9.10
C LEU A 540 1.88 34.58 -7.68
N ALA A 541 0.94 35.54 -7.54
CA ALA A 541 0.51 36.03 -6.24
C ALA A 541 -0.16 34.94 -5.37
N ALA A 542 -0.92 34.03 -5.97
CA ALA A 542 -1.55 32.91 -5.25
C ALA A 542 -0.56 31.78 -4.95
N ALA A 543 0.36 31.49 -5.88
CA ALA A 543 1.39 30.47 -5.69
C ALA A 543 2.43 30.86 -4.63
N TRP A 544 2.71 32.17 -4.49
CA TRP A 544 3.74 32.72 -3.61
C TRP A 544 3.65 32.23 -2.15
N PRO A 545 2.53 32.40 -1.41
CA PRO A 545 2.44 31.90 -0.05
C PRO A 545 2.48 30.37 0.03
N ILE A 546 1.87 29.63 -0.93
CA ILE A 546 1.84 28.16 -0.92
C ILE A 546 3.25 27.59 -0.99
N LEU A 547 4.09 28.15 -1.87
CA LEU A 547 5.49 27.71 -2.04
C LEU A 547 6.35 28.06 -0.83
N ARG A 548 6.17 29.26 -0.26
CA ARG A 548 7.07 29.80 0.78
C ARG A 548 6.74 29.33 2.20
N THR A 549 5.49 28.97 2.48
CA THR A 549 5.10 28.40 3.79
C THR A 549 5.08 26.87 3.77
N GLY A 550 4.88 26.27 2.59
CA GLY A 550 4.61 24.84 2.47
C GLY A 550 3.35 24.38 3.21
N GLU A 551 2.44 25.31 3.52
CA GLU A 551 1.16 24.99 4.12
C GLU A 551 0.19 24.44 3.06
N PRO A 552 -0.53 23.34 3.37
CA PRO A 552 -1.48 22.77 2.43
C PRO A 552 -2.76 23.60 2.36
N ILE A 553 -3.38 23.62 1.18
CA ILE A 553 -4.73 24.15 0.96
C ILE A 553 -5.74 23.00 0.82
N SER A 554 -7.03 23.33 0.98
CA SER A 554 -8.13 22.38 0.78
C SER A 554 -8.46 22.18 -0.70
N SER A 555 -9.20 21.11 -1.03
CA SER A 555 -9.74 20.87 -2.37
C SER A 555 -10.64 22.01 -2.85
N ALA A 556 -11.50 22.55 -1.98
CA ALA A 556 -12.35 23.70 -2.29
C ALA A 556 -11.52 24.94 -2.67
N ARG A 557 -10.44 25.23 -1.92
CA ARG A 557 -9.54 26.36 -2.25
C ARG A 557 -8.75 26.10 -3.53
N ALA A 558 -8.33 24.86 -3.77
CA ALA A 558 -7.66 24.49 -5.02
C ALA A 558 -8.59 24.66 -6.25
N LEU A 559 -9.88 24.39 -6.10
CA LEU A 559 -10.89 24.63 -7.14
C LEU A 559 -11.08 26.13 -7.39
N GLU A 560 -11.23 26.92 -6.32
CA GLU A 560 -11.37 28.39 -6.42
C GLU A 560 -10.17 29.04 -7.13
N LEU A 561 -8.95 28.56 -6.87
CA LEU A 561 -7.73 29.03 -7.52
C LEU A 561 -7.55 28.53 -8.96
N GLY A 562 -8.39 27.59 -9.42
CA GLY A 562 -8.27 26.95 -10.72
C GLY A 562 -7.10 25.95 -10.83
N LEU A 563 -6.59 25.46 -9.70
CA LEU A 563 -5.58 24.40 -9.68
C LEU A 563 -6.20 23.05 -10.06
N ILE A 564 -7.41 22.77 -9.58
CA ILE A 564 -8.22 21.63 -10.03
C ILE A 564 -9.45 22.14 -10.79
N ALA A 565 -10.00 21.30 -11.67
CA ALA A 565 -11.17 21.62 -12.47
C ALA A 565 -12.49 21.22 -11.80
N GLU A 566 -12.47 20.21 -10.92
CA GLU A 566 -13.68 19.61 -10.35
C GLU A 566 -13.39 18.95 -8.99
N GLU A 567 -14.31 19.11 -8.04
CA GLU A 567 -14.44 18.24 -6.87
C GLU A 567 -15.49 17.16 -7.16
N VAL A 568 -15.11 15.89 -7.03
CA VAL A 568 -15.94 14.74 -7.38
C VAL A 568 -16.55 14.12 -6.13
N GLU A 569 -17.87 13.98 -6.15
CA GLU A 569 -18.60 13.10 -5.24
C GLU A 569 -18.57 11.66 -5.79
N GLY A 570 -18.21 10.67 -4.97
CA GLY A 570 -18.11 9.28 -5.39
C GLY A 570 -16.71 8.84 -5.82
N ASP A 571 -16.60 8.13 -6.96
CA ASP A 571 -15.31 7.62 -7.47
C ASP A 571 -14.68 8.61 -8.47
N VAL A 572 -13.63 9.30 -8.00
CA VAL A 572 -12.83 10.23 -8.81
C VAL A 572 -12.21 9.56 -10.04
N ARG A 573 -11.90 8.26 -9.99
CA ARG A 573 -11.31 7.54 -11.12
C ARG A 573 -12.34 7.32 -12.24
N GLU A 574 -13.58 6.97 -11.90
CA GLU A 574 -14.65 6.82 -12.89
C GLU A 574 -14.94 8.15 -13.60
N ARG A 575 -14.98 9.26 -12.83
CA ARG A 575 -15.14 10.60 -13.41
C ARG A 575 -13.96 10.99 -14.32
N ALA A 576 -12.73 10.66 -13.92
CA ALA A 576 -11.54 10.93 -14.75
C ALA A 576 -11.57 10.17 -16.08
N ILE A 577 -12.00 8.90 -16.08
CA ILE A 577 -12.15 8.11 -17.32
C ILE A 577 -13.16 8.78 -18.26
N ALA A 578 -14.29 9.25 -17.72
CA ALA A 578 -15.26 10.00 -18.51
C ALA A 578 -14.65 11.28 -19.09
N LEU A 579 -13.93 12.08 -18.27
CA LEU A 579 -13.27 13.30 -18.72
C LEU A 579 -12.23 13.07 -19.82
N VAL A 580 -11.45 11.99 -19.76
CA VAL A 580 -10.51 11.63 -20.82
C VAL A 580 -11.23 11.51 -22.15
N ARG A 581 -12.35 10.77 -22.19
CA ARG A 581 -13.17 10.61 -23.40
C ARG A 581 -13.77 11.92 -23.88
N GLU A 582 -14.28 12.73 -22.95
CA GLU A 582 -14.86 14.04 -23.26
C GLU A 582 -13.84 15.01 -23.85
N ILE A 583 -12.60 14.99 -23.36
CA ILE A 583 -11.50 15.80 -23.91
C ILE A 583 -11.07 15.27 -25.28
N ALA A 584 -10.94 13.94 -25.42
CA ALA A 584 -10.50 13.30 -26.67
C ALA A 584 -11.42 13.63 -27.86
N VAL A 585 -12.74 13.77 -27.62
CA VAL A 585 -13.72 14.16 -28.65
C VAL A 585 -14.01 15.67 -28.71
N GLY A 586 -13.28 16.48 -27.93
CA GLY A 586 -13.41 17.93 -27.93
C GLY A 586 -14.66 18.50 -27.22
N LYS A 587 -15.42 17.67 -26.49
CA LYS A 587 -16.58 18.10 -25.68
C LYS A 587 -16.13 18.98 -24.50
N VAL A 588 -14.98 18.66 -23.91
CA VAL A 588 -14.35 19.47 -22.86
C VAL A 588 -13.03 20.00 -23.40
N LYS A 589 -12.83 21.33 -23.31
CA LYS A 589 -11.58 21.98 -23.72
C LYS A 589 -10.74 22.33 -22.49
N PRO A 590 -9.65 21.58 -22.20
CA PRO A 590 -8.80 21.86 -21.06
C PRO A 590 -8.03 23.17 -21.26
N ARG A 591 -7.76 23.88 -20.15
CA ARG A 591 -6.85 25.04 -20.15
C ARG A 591 -5.42 24.55 -20.41
N SER A 592 -4.68 25.26 -21.25
CA SER A 592 -3.24 25.00 -21.46
C SER A 592 -2.38 25.80 -20.48
N ILE A 593 -1.26 25.21 -20.06
CA ILE A 593 -0.24 25.90 -19.25
C ILE A 593 0.51 26.94 -20.10
N ALA A 594 0.83 28.09 -19.51
CA ALA A 594 1.64 29.11 -20.17
C ALA A 594 3.07 28.59 -20.45
N ARG A 595 3.53 28.67 -21.69
CA ARG A 595 4.87 28.17 -22.10
C ARG A 595 5.97 29.24 -22.05
N GLY A 596 5.61 30.51 -22.23
CA GLY A 596 6.55 31.62 -22.17
C GLY A 596 6.83 32.13 -20.75
N PRO A 597 7.55 33.26 -20.65
CA PRO A 597 7.63 34.04 -19.42
C PRO A 597 6.24 34.44 -18.91
N ILE A 598 6.12 34.62 -17.59
CA ILE A 598 4.90 35.07 -16.93
C ILE A 598 5.11 36.43 -16.25
N GLU A 599 4.02 37.17 -16.10
CA GLU A 599 4.04 38.47 -15.45
C GLU A 599 4.44 38.35 -13.97
N ILE A 600 5.34 39.24 -13.54
CA ILE A 600 5.71 39.41 -12.14
C ILE A 600 4.96 40.65 -11.63
N PRO A 601 3.99 40.52 -10.72
CA PRO A 601 3.28 41.66 -10.16
C PRO A 601 4.23 42.64 -9.48
N ALA A 602 3.89 43.93 -9.51
CA ALA A 602 4.69 44.99 -8.87
C ALA A 602 4.85 44.78 -7.35
N ALA A 603 3.86 44.15 -6.70
CA ALA A 603 3.90 43.76 -5.30
C ALA A 603 3.42 42.31 -5.13
N LEU A 604 4.12 41.56 -4.28
CA LEU A 604 3.75 40.20 -3.90
C LEU A 604 3.28 40.20 -2.43
N PRO A 605 2.37 39.30 -2.04
CA PRO A 605 1.92 39.20 -0.65
C PRO A 605 3.10 39.01 0.30
N GLU A 606 3.03 39.66 1.47
CA GLU A 606 3.93 39.34 2.58
C GLU A 606 3.69 37.90 3.04
N VAL A 607 4.77 37.22 3.44
CA VAL A 607 4.72 35.84 3.92
C VAL A 607 5.53 35.74 5.19
N GLU A 608 4.87 35.32 6.26
CA GLU A 608 5.50 34.98 7.52
C GLU A 608 6.12 33.59 7.44
N LEU A 609 7.45 33.52 7.50
CA LEU A 609 8.19 32.25 7.40
C LEU A 609 8.18 31.47 8.71
N GLY A 610 7.92 32.12 9.85
CA GLY A 610 8.04 31.50 11.16
C GLY A 610 9.43 30.87 11.37
N GLY A 611 9.46 29.58 11.70
CA GLY A 611 10.68 28.80 11.90
C GLY A 611 11.33 28.26 10.62
N LEU A 612 10.79 28.53 9.42
CA LEU A 612 11.34 28.04 8.17
C LEU A 612 12.68 28.72 7.83
N SER A 613 13.50 28.01 7.05
CA SER A 613 14.82 28.52 6.66
C SER A 613 14.71 29.76 5.76
N ARG A 614 15.26 30.89 6.23
CA ARG A 614 15.43 32.10 5.40
C ARG A 614 16.39 31.88 4.23
N ARG A 615 17.40 31.00 4.41
CA ARG A 615 18.37 30.68 3.34
C ARG A 615 17.68 29.91 2.21
N ILE A 616 16.89 28.91 2.54
CA ILE A 616 16.11 28.13 1.56
C ILE A 616 15.03 29.01 0.93
N ASP A 617 14.36 29.87 1.69
CA ASP A 617 13.40 30.83 1.13
C ASP A 617 14.06 31.77 0.11
N ALA A 618 15.30 32.23 0.35
CA ALA A 618 16.02 33.06 -0.62
C ALA A 618 16.27 32.31 -1.94
N ILE A 619 16.72 31.06 -1.86
CA ILE A 619 16.91 30.17 -3.02
C ILE A 619 15.58 29.94 -3.76
N LEU A 620 14.50 29.68 -3.01
CA LEU A 620 13.16 29.47 -3.55
C LEU A 620 12.66 30.70 -4.31
N ARG A 621 12.80 31.89 -3.72
CA ARG A 621 12.39 33.15 -4.35
C ARG A 621 13.16 33.41 -5.64
N GLU A 622 14.45 33.10 -5.66
CA GLU A 622 15.29 33.17 -6.85
C GLU A 622 14.81 32.19 -7.94
N ALA A 623 14.53 30.94 -7.58
CA ALA A 623 13.98 29.95 -8.50
C ALA A 623 12.65 30.39 -9.13
N ILE A 624 11.73 30.93 -8.32
CA ILE A 624 10.42 31.40 -8.76
C ILE A 624 10.54 32.62 -9.66
N LEU A 625 11.19 33.70 -9.19
CA LEU A 625 11.24 34.98 -9.91
C LEU A 625 12.18 34.93 -11.11
N GLY A 626 13.28 34.18 -11.01
CA GLY A 626 14.15 33.91 -12.13
C GLY A 626 13.45 33.04 -13.17
N GLY A 627 12.76 31.98 -12.76
CA GLY A 627 12.00 31.11 -13.67
C GLY A 627 10.81 31.78 -14.33
N ALA A 628 10.18 32.76 -13.67
CA ALA A 628 9.09 33.56 -14.25
C ALA A 628 9.52 34.37 -15.48
N LYS A 629 10.80 34.76 -15.56
CA LYS A 629 11.37 35.51 -16.71
C LYS A 629 11.76 34.63 -17.88
N ARG A 630 11.59 33.31 -17.76
CA ARG A 630 12.06 32.29 -18.70
C ARG A 630 10.88 31.55 -19.33
N THR A 631 11.12 30.84 -20.43
CA THR A 631 10.18 29.82 -20.89
C THR A 631 10.01 28.74 -19.81
N LEU A 632 8.92 27.97 -19.88
CA LEU A 632 8.70 26.86 -18.94
C LEU A 632 9.87 25.87 -18.99
N GLU A 633 10.36 25.50 -20.17
CA GLU A 633 11.46 24.55 -20.33
C GLU A 633 12.77 25.04 -19.67
N GLU A 634 13.15 26.30 -19.94
CA GLU A 634 14.33 26.92 -19.31
C GLU A 634 14.13 27.10 -17.80
N GLY A 635 12.92 27.46 -17.37
CA GLY A 635 12.56 27.59 -15.96
C GLY A 635 12.69 26.27 -15.20
N LEU A 636 12.32 25.13 -15.80
CA LEU A 636 12.46 23.81 -15.20
C LEU A 636 13.93 23.42 -15.01
N ARG A 637 14.78 23.71 -16.01
CA ARG A 637 16.24 23.52 -15.88
C ARG A 637 16.82 24.42 -14.78
N TYR A 638 16.37 25.67 -14.71
CA TYR A 638 16.80 26.62 -13.70
C TYR A 638 16.33 26.21 -12.29
N GLU A 639 15.13 25.65 -12.15
CA GLU A 639 14.67 25.09 -10.86
C GLU A 639 15.60 23.96 -10.38
N ALA A 640 16.00 23.04 -11.26
CA ALA A 640 16.93 21.97 -10.90
C ALA A 640 18.31 22.51 -10.48
N GLU A 641 18.76 23.62 -11.07
CA GLU A 641 19.98 24.33 -10.66
C GLU A 641 19.85 24.96 -9.28
N MET A 642 18.72 25.62 -9.01
CA MET A 642 18.47 26.23 -7.71
C MET A 642 18.31 25.16 -6.62
N LEU A 643 17.66 24.03 -6.90
CA LEU A 643 17.58 22.92 -5.96
C LEU A 643 18.97 22.38 -5.61
N ALA A 644 19.84 22.21 -6.60
CA ALA A 644 21.23 21.78 -6.36
C ALA A 644 21.97 22.72 -5.41
N SER A 645 21.68 24.02 -5.46
CA SER A 645 22.27 25.00 -4.54
C SER A 645 21.83 24.81 -3.08
N CYS A 646 20.67 24.20 -2.81
CA CYS A 646 20.25 23.82 -1.46
C CYS A 646 21.25 22.85 -0.82
N HIS A 647 21.94 22.01 -1.62
CA HIS A 647 22.89 21.04 -1.09
C HIS A 647 24.06 21.68 -0.33
N GLY A 648 24.44 22.90 -0.72
CA GLY A 648 25.48 23.67 -0.03
C GLY A 648 25.06 24.19 1.36
N THR A 649 23.76 24.19 1.67
CA THR A 649 23.23 24.80 2.89
C THR A 649 23.31 23.84 4.08
N ARG A 650 23.44 24.40 5.28
CA ARG A 650 23.35 23.62 6.52
C ARG A 650 21.91 23.23 6.82
N ASP A 651 20.97 24.09 6.46
CA ASP A 651 19.54 23.87 6.67
C ASP A 651 18.99 22.68 5.90
N MET A 652 19.46 22.42 4.68
CA MET A 652 19.08 21.21 3.93
C MET A 652 19.41 19.95 4.72
N ARG A 653 20.65 19.84 5.23
CA ARG A 653 21.08 18.69 6.04
C ARG A 653 20.22 18.54 7.30
N ILE A 654 19.99 19.64 8.02
CA ILE A 654 19.13 19.64 9.22
C ILE A 654 17.72 19.14 8.89
N GLY A 655 17.13 19.64 7.79
CA GLY A 655 15.77 19.30 7.40
C GLY A 655 15.62 17.84 6.99
N LEU A 656 16.50 17.32 6.13
CA LEU A 656 16.48 15.93 5.69
C LEU A 656 16.80 14.97 6.85
N ASP A 657 17.83 15.25 7.66
CA ASP A 657 18.17 14.42 8.83
C ASP A 657 17.03 14.39 9.85
N ASN A 658 16.40 15.54 10.11
CA ASN A 658 15.27 15.63 11.01
C ASN A 658 14.08 14.82 10.48
N PHE A 659 13.79 14.87 9.19
CA PHE A 659 12.72 14.06 8.61
C PHE A 659 13.02 12.56 8.73
N VAL A 660 14.24 12.13 8.38
CA VAL A 660 14.64 10.71 8.45
C VAL A 660 14.55 10.19 9.89
N ARG A 661 14.90 11.01 10.89
CA ARG A 661 14.89 10.62 12.30
C ARG A 661 13.52 10.73 12.96
N ASN A 662 12.79 11.81 12.69
CA ASN A 662 11.61 12.23 13.46
C ASN A 662 10.30 12.23 12.63
N GLY A 663 10.40 12.04 11.31
CA GLY A 663 9.27 12.02 10.38
C GLY A 663 8.68 13.40 10.06
N PRO A 664 7.59 13.45 9.26
CA PRO A 664 7.02 14.67 8.70
C PRO A 664 6.36 15.63 9.70
N LYS A 665 6.14 15.20 10.95
CA LYS A 665 5.35 15.95 11.94
C LYS A 665 6.20 16.82 12.86
N VAL A 666 7.50 16.59 12.92
CA VAL A 666 8.41 17.31 13.81
C VAL A 666 9.10 18.41 12.99
N PRO A 667 8.85 19.70 13.28
CA PRO A 667 9.50 20.79 12.58
C PRO A 667 11.03 20.72 12.72
N ALA A 668 11.74 20.98 11.63
CA ALA A 668 13.20 21.02 11.64
C ALA A 668 13.70 22.33 12.30
N PRO A 669 14.73 22.27 13.17
CA PRO A 669 15.29 23.44 13.83
C PRO A 669 16.30 24.15 12.92
N PHE A 670 15.83 24.83 11.87
CA PHE A 670 16.67 25.52 10.90
C PHE A 670 17.49 26.65 11.56
N VAL A 671 18.73 26.83 11.07
CA VAL A 671 19.70 27.83 11.54
C VAL A 671 19.89 28.99 10.56
N HIS A 672 19.25 28.93 9.39
CA HIS A 672 19.25 29.98 8.37
C HIS A 672 20.59 30.17 7.64
N GLU A 673 21.40 29.10 7.53
CA GLU A 673 22.76 29.07 6.95
C GLU A 673 22.88 28.21 5.68
#